data_AF-A0ABD3UNK4-F1
#
_entry.id   AF-A0ABD3UNK4-F1
#
_cell.length_a   1.000
_cell.length_b   1.000
_cell.length_c   1.000
_cell.angle_alpha   90.00
_cell.angle_beta   90.00
_cell.angle_gamma   90.00
#
_symmetry.space_group_name_H-M   'P 1'
#
loop_
_entity.id
_entity.type
_entity.pdbx_description
1 polymer ?
#
loop_
_entity_poly.entity_id
_entity_poly.type
_entity_poly.pdbx_seq_one_letter_code
_entity_poly.pdbx_strand_id
1 'polypeptide(L)'
;MQLLVRVIEAKNIPAMDPNGFSDPYVKLQLGKQKSKSKVVKKCLNPSWCEEFTFKVDDLKDELLISVLDEDKYFNDDFVGQIKVPISHVFEAKDKSLGTAWYTLQPRNKKPKNKECGEILLTICFSQNNALLDLPSFSDPVTSSRKYADTVLDSPLRSSPQRSFSPKRSEEVLLLPKEEKTTFAGRIAQIFNKNVDTSSSVSSVEANDASDLLESDSMVIENTSEEQSAPVDFEELIKSMEVRDQGVEVPNPLSGGVVLDQLYAIAPPELNSMLFSPDSTFLKSLSDIQASTDLQIGPWKFDESGESLKRVVTYIKAASKMIKALKATEEHTYLKIDGKSFVVLSTVSTPDAPYGKTFKVEILYCITPGPEQPSGEQSSQLVVSWRLNFSQSTMMKGMIESGARQGIKENFEQYENLISQSVKPLDLKDVGSEKDQLLASLQVERPSDWKLAIQYFANFTVVSSVLMGLYVLVHIWMAMPSTIQGLEFVGLDLPDSIGEVIVCGVLVLQGKRVLELMSRFMQARVQKGSDHGIKAQGDGWLLTVALIEGSNLAAVDSSGFSDPYVVFTCNGKIRTSSIKFQKSEPLWNEIFEFDAMEDPPSVLDVEVFDFDGPFDEAQSLGRAEINFLKSNISDLSDIWIPLQGKLAQACQSKLHLRIFLNNSRGGNVVKDYLTKMEKEVGKKIKLRSPQTNSAFQKLFGLPPEEFLINDFACHLKRRMPLQGRLFLSARIIGFHADLFGHKTKFFFLWEDIEEIQVIPPTLSSMGSPIINMTLRPGRGFDARHGARTQDSEGRLKFHFHSFVSFNVAHRTIMALWKARALTPEQKVLIIEEESEASVVQTSEEDSIAKTHQAADEELEAGKSLPYEESEAKILQSEESGSFLGVEDVKMSMAYSSILSLPTSFFMELFRGSEIDRRVMERAGCLNYSHSPWESEKPDVYQRQLYYKFDKSISRYRGEVTSTQQKSRLPGKNGGWLIEEVMTLHGVPLGDYFTLHLRYQVEDQASRSVGCSVQVYLGVGWLKYTRQQKRITKNILSNLQDRLKVMFSVLEKEYVSGA
;
A
#
# COMPACT_ATOMS: atom_id res chain seq x y z
N MET A 1 20.13 -16.59 8.12
CA MET A 1 21.42 -16.44 7.40
C MET A 1 21.13 -16.42 5.89
N GLN A 2 22.09 -16.05 5.03
CA GLN A 2 21.91 -16.13 3.57
C GLN A 2 22.76 -17.28 3.00
N LEU A 3 22.13 -18.15 2.24
CA LEU A 3 22.75 -19.25 1.50
C LEU A 3 22.88 -18.84 0.03
N LEU A 4 24.09 -18.90 -0.50
CA LEU A 4 24.42 -18.68 -1.90
C LEU A 4 24.52 -20.04 -2.59
N VAL A 5 23.85 -20.18 -3.73
CA VAL A 5 23.85 -21.38 -4.57
C VAL A 5 24.16 -20.98 -6.00
N ARG A 6 25.36 -21.33 -6.48
CA ARG A 6 25.76 -21.12 -7.87
C ARG A 6 25.56 -22.40 -8.67
N VAL A 7 24.75 -22.32 -9.72
CA VAL A 7 24.50 -23.39 -10.67
C VAL A 7 25.39 -23.15 -11.89
N ILE A 8 26.44 -23.94 -12.03
CA ILE A 8 27.47 -23.69 -13.05
C ILE A 8 27.09 -24.40 -14.35
N GLU A 9 27.05 -25.73 -14.33
CA GLU A 9 26.82 -26.58 -15.50
C GLU A 9 26.28 -27.95 -15.08
N ALA A 10 25.78 -28.73 -16.04
CA ALA A 10 25.53 -30.16 -15.89
C ALA A 10 26.12 -30.92 -17.07
N LYS A 11 26.33 -32.23 -16.89
CA LYS A 11 26.86 -33.13 -17.92
C LYS A 11 26.15 -34.48 -17.90
N ASN A 12 26.18 -35.17 -19.04
CA ASN A 12 25.53 -36.46 -19.25
C ASN A 12 24.03 -36.44 -18.90
N ILE A 13 23.34 -35.33 -19.20
CA ILE A 13 21.88 -35.26 -19.11
C ILE A 13 21.29 -36.22 -20.15
N PRO A 14 20.35 -37.11 -19.79
CA PRO A 14 19.65 -37.96 -20.74
C PRO A 14 18.78 -37.13 -21.69
N ALA A 15 18.79 -37.46 -22.99
CA ALA A 15 17.83 -36.91 -23.95
C ALA A 15 16.41 -37.37 -23.62
N MET A 16 15.52 -36.43 -23.29
CA MET A 16 14.08 -36.71 -23.12
C MET A 16 13.28 -36.39 -24.40
N ASP A 17 13.80 -35.49 -25.20
CA ASP A 17 13.17 -34.96 -26.40
C ASP A 17 13.29 -35.97 -27.57
N PRO A 18 12.24 -36.21 -28.41
CA PRO A 18 12.30 -37.13 -29.55
C PRO A 18 13.37 -36.78 -30.59
N ASN A 19 13.95 -35.59 -30.51
CA ASN A 19 15.01 -35.10 -31.38
C ASN A 19 16.43 -35.54 -30.96
N GLY A 20 16.57 -36.26 -29.84
CA GLY A 20 17.85 -36.75 -29.33
C GLY A 20 18.63 -35.77 -28.43
N PHE A 21 18.01 -34.66 -28.05
CA PHE A 21 18.54 -33.68 -27.11
C PHE A 21 17.58 -33.48 -25.91
N SER A 22 17.77 -32.40 -25.18
CA SER A 22 16.88 -31.84 -24.16
C SER A 22 17.04 -30.32 -24.12
N ASP A 23 16.05 -29.60 -23.62
CA ASP A 23 16.05 -28.17 -23.27
C ASP A 23 16.14 -28.00 -21.72
N PRO A 24 17.23 -28.44 -21.04
CA PRO A 24 17.27 -28.50 -19.57
C PRO A 24 17.31 -27.13 -18.86
N TYR A 25 16.66 -27.09 -17.70
CA TYR A 25 16.75 -26.01 -16.71
C TYR A 25 16.77 -26.56 -15.27
N VAL A 26 17.19 -25.72 -14.32
CA VAL A 26 17.32 -26.08 -12.89
C VAL A 26 16.30 -25.34 -12.05
N LYS A 27 15.62 -26.07 -11.17
CA LYS A 27 14.63 -25.58 -10.20
C LYS A 27 15.17 -25.80 -8.79
N LEU A 28 15.36 -24.72 -8.06
CA LEU A 28 15.87 -24.71 -6.69
C LEU A 28 14.73 -24.40 -5.73
N GLN A 29 14.69 -25.09 -4.58
CA GLN A 29 13.72 -24.85 -3.53
C GLN A 29 14.38 -24.99 -2.15
N LEU A 30 14.19 -23.98 -1.29
CA LEU A 30 14.53 -24.03 0.13
C LEU A 30 13.30 -23.61 0.96
N GLY A 31 12.73 -24.55 1.70
CA GLY A 31 11.47 -24.35 2.42
C GLY A 31 10.34 -23.88 1.48
N LYS A 32 9.91 -22.62 1.66
CA LYS A 32 8.89 -21.95 0.81
C LYS A 32 9.47 -21.18 -0.38
N GLN A 33 10.76 -20.86 -0.37
CA GLN A 33 11.42 -20.10 -1.44
C GLN A 33 11.71 -21.01 -2.64
N LYS A 34 11.48 -20.52 -3.86
CA LYS A 34 11.68 -21.26 -5.12
C LYS A 34 12.30 -20.36 -6.18
N SER A 35 13.23 -20.89 -6.96
CA SER A 35 13.89 -20.21 -8.09
C SER A 35 14.00 -21.17 -9.29
N LYS A 36 13.99 -20.63 -10.51
CA LYS A 36 14.22 -21.38 -11.77
C LYS A 36 15.37 -20.68 -12.54
N SER A 37 16.30 -21.47 -13.09
CA SER A 37 17.34 -20.97 -14.01
C SER A 37 16.79 -20.76 -15.42
N LYS A 38 17.60 -20.20 -16.30
CA LYS A 38 17.33 -20.20 -17.74
C LYS A 38 17.33 -21.62 -18.29
N VAL A 39 16.69 -21.75 -19.45
CA VAL A 39 16.53 -22.97 -20.23
C VAL A 39 17.59 -23.00 -21.31
N VAL A 40 18.42 -24.04 -21.35
CA VAL A 40 19.50 -24.18 -22.34
C VAL A 40 19.03 -25.16 -23.41
N LYS A 41 18.70 -24.64 -24.59
CA LYS A 41 18.01 -25.44 -25.63
C LYS A 41 18.95 -26.42 -26.34
N LYS A 42 18.44 -27.63 -26.62
CA LYS A 42 19.07 -28.73 -27.35
C LYS A 42 20.48 -29.07 -26.84
N CYS A 43 20.62 -29.26 -25.54
CA CYS A 43 21.91 -29.46 -24.88
C CYS A 43 21.86 -30.54 -23.80
N LEU A 44 22.72 -31.55 -23.92
CA LEU A 44 22.89 -32.61 -22.91
C LEU A 44 24.01 -32.31 -21.90
N ASN A 45 24.74 -31.21 -22.10
CA ASN A 45 25.78 -30.71 -21.20
C ASN A 45 25.62 -29.18 -20.99
N PRO A 46 24.50 -28.73 -20.41
CA PRO A 46 24.15 -27.32 -20.32
C PRO A 46 25.07 -26.55 -19.36
N SER A 47 25.35 -25.28 -19.68
CA SER A 47 26.00 -24.34 -18.77
C SER A 47 25.07 -23.15 -18.53
N TRP A 48 24.86 -22.82 -17.25
CA TRP A 48 24.00 -21.72 -16.81
C TRP A 48 24.82 -20.58 -16.21
N CYS A 49 25.80 -20.91 -15.36
CA CYS A 49 26.60 -19.96 -14.58
C CYS A 49 25.76 -18.95 -13.77
N GLU A 50 24.57 -19.37 -13.31
CA GLU A 50 23.60 -18.55 -12.57
C GLU A 50 23.79 -18.67 -11.05
N GLU A 51 23.45 -17.62 -10.33
CA GLU A 51 23.62 -17.52 -8.87
C GLU A 51 22.28 -17.19 -8.20
N PHE A 52 21.97 -17.92 -7.13
CA PHE A 52 20.71 -17.83 -6.40
C PHE A 52 20.97 -17.65 -4.90
N THR A 53 20.33 -16.66 -4.29
CA THR A 53 20.44 -16.38 -2.85
C THR A 53 19.15 -16.73 -2.14
N PHE A 54 19.24 -17.56 -1.10
CA PHE A 54 18.12 -17.97 -0.26
C PHE A 54 18.31 -17.50 1.18
N LYS A 55 17.22 -17.07 1.81
CA LYS A 55 17.21 -16.82 3.26
C LYS A 55 17.00 -18.14 3.99
N VAL A 56 17.93 -18.52 4.86
CA VAL A 56 17.81 -19.69 5.73
C VAL A 56 17.06 -19.28 7.01
N ASP A 57 15.88 -19.86 7.20
CA ASP A 57 15.01 -19.66 8.36
C ASP A 57 15.18 -20.78 9.42
N ASP A 58 15.35 -22.05 9.02
CA ASP A 58 15.77 -23.17 9.90
C ASP A 58 17.00 -23.90 9.28
N LEU A 59 17.95 -24.34 10.11
CA LEU A 59 19.10 -25.15 9.69
C LEU A 59 18.71 -26.61 9.39
N LYS A 60 17.51 -27.05 9.80
CA LYS A 60 16.93 -28.36 9.48
C LYS A 60 16.31 -28.44 8.09
N ASP A 61 16.20 -27.33 7.38
CA ASP A 61 15.68 -27.32 6.01
C ASP A 61 16.63 -28.07 5.04
N GLU A 62 16.07 -28.62 3.96
CA GLU A 62 16.82 -29.20 2.84
C GLU A 62 16.71 -28.28 1.62
N LEU A 63 17.84 -27.98 0.98
CA LEU A 63 17.87 -27.41 -0.37
C LEU A 63 17.60 -28.52 -1.39
N LEU A 64 16.47 -28.45 -2.07
CA LEU A 64 16.12 -29.33 -3.18
C LEU A 64 16.50 -28.65 -4.50
N ILE A 65 17.29 -29.33 -5.32
CA ILE A 65 17.70 -28.88 -6.66
C ILE A 65 17.25 -29.94 -7.65
N SER A 66 16.40 -29.58 -8.60
CA SER A 66 15.84 -30.48 -9.61
C SER A 66 16.17 -29.98 -11.01
N VAL A 67 16.64 -30.87 -11.88
CA VAL A 67 16.78 -30.60 -13.32
C VAL A 67 15.53 -31.12 -14.02
N LEU A 68 14.96 -30.32 -14.90
CA LEU A 68 13.81 -30.64 -15.75
C LEU A 68 14.09 -30.22 -17.18
N ASP A 69 13.42 -30.87 -18.12
CA ASP A 69 13.35 -30.49 -19.53
C ASP A 69 12.15 -29.55 -19.76
N GLU A 70 12.23 -28.58 -20.68
CA GLU A 70 11.14 -27.62 -20.94
C GLU A 70 10.33 -28.01 -22.20
N ASP A 71 9.13 -28.55 -21.98
CA ASP A 71 8.24 -29.01 -23.06
C ASP A 71 7.27 -27.91 -23.50
N LYS A 72 7.31 -27.53 -24.79
CA LYS A 72 6.46 -26.44 -25.31
C LYS A 72 4.96 -26.74 -25.37
N TYR A 73 4.57 -28.01 -25.31
CA TYR A 73 3.19 -28.45 -25.53
C TYR A 73 2.71 -29.48 -24.49
N PHE A 74 3.56 -29.87 -23.53
CA PHE A 74 3.29 -30.87 -22.51
C PHE A 74 3.88 -30.42 -21.15
N ASN A 75 3.83 -31.29 -20.13
CA ASN A 75 4.42 -30.96 -18.83
C ASN A 75 5.92 -31.27 -18.82
N ASP A 76 6.74 -30.28 -18.44
CA ASP A 76 8.20 -30.38 -18.23
C ASP A 76 8.68 -31.74 -17.69
N ASP A 77 9.48 -32.45 -18.50
CA ASP A 77 9.89 -33.81 -18.22
C ASP A 77 11.00 -33.88 -17.14
N PHE A 78 10.82 -34.73 -16.12
CA PHE A 78 11.73 -34.74 -14.97
C PHE A 78 13.02 -35.52 -15.25
N VAL A 79 14.15 -34.82 -15.20
CA VAL A 79 15.49 -35.38 -15.43
C VAL A 79 16.05 -36.03 -14.17
N GLY A 80 16.17 -35.28 -13.08
CA GLY A 80 16.79 -35.76 -11.83
C GLY A 80 16.85 -34.69 -10.75
N GLN A 81 17.15 -35.07 -9.51
CA GLN A 81 17.26 -34.14 -8.38
C GLN A 81 18.39 -34.48 -7.40
N ILE A 82 18.84 -33.49 -6.64
CA ILE A 82 19.62 -33.66 -5.42
C ILE A 82 18.96 -32.91 -4.26
N LYS A 83 19.14 -33.45 -3.04
CA LYS A 83 18.80 -32.80 -1.77
C LYS A 83 20.09 -32.56 -0.98
N VAL A 84 20.28 -31.33 -0.51
CA VAL A 84 21.41 -30.93 0.33
C VAL A 84 20.88 -30.41 1.66
N PRO A 85 21.07 -31.12 2.79
CA PRO A 85 20.73 -30.63 4.12
C PRO A 85 21.53 -29.36 4.45
N ILE A 86 20.87 -28.30 4.92
CA ILE A 86 21.54 -27.03 5.21
C ILE A 86 22.50 -27.14 6.40
N SER A 87 22.21 -28.04 7.36
CA SER A 87 23.13 -28.41 8.44
C SER A 87 24.52 -28.79 7.93
N HIS A 88 24.62 -29.58 6.85
CA HIS A 88 25.91 -30.00 6.30
C HIS A 88 26.70 -28.83 5.69
N VAL A 89 26.02 -27.85 5.08
CA VAL A 89 26.67 -26.61 4.59
C VAL A 89 27.15 -25.76 5.76
N PHE A 90 26.40 -25.74 6.86
CA PHE A 90 26.69 -24.95 8.05
C PHE A 90 27.83 -25.53 8.90
N GLU A 91 27.91 -26.85 8.98
CA GLU A 91 28.97 -27.61 9.67
C GLU A 91 30.26 -27.75 8.86
N ALA A 92 30.20 -27.52 7.54
CA ALA A 92 31.36 -27.55 6.67
C ALA A 92 32.38 -26.46 7.02
N LYS A 93 33.66 -26.78 6.77
CA LYS A 93 34.75 -25.81 6.93
C LYS A 93 34.46 -24.57 6.06
N ASP A 94 34.64 -23.39 6.65
CA ASP A 94 34.35 -22.09 6.02
C ASP A 94 32.87 -21.88 5.62
N LYS A 95 31.95 -22.70 6.17
CA LYS A 95 30.49 -22.70 5.88
C LYS A 95 30.16 -22.85 4.39
N SER A 96 30.96 -23.66 3.70
CA SER A 96 30.93 -23.86 2.25
C SER A 96 31.17 -25.32 1.91
N LEU A 97 30.39 -25.86 0.96
CA LEU A 97 30.68 -27.16 0.36
C LEU A 97 31.67 -27.06 -0.82
N GLY A 98 32.19 -25.87 -1.09
CA GLY A 98 33.03 -25.60 -2.26
C GLY A 98 32.27 -25.77 -3.57
N THR A 99 33.02 -25.88 -4.68
CA THR A 99 32.49 -26.20 -6.01
C THR A 99 32.69 -27.68 -6.27
N ALA A 100 31.59 -28.44 -6.40
CA ALA A 100 31.64 -29.89 -6.51
C ALA A 100 30.60 -30.44 -7.51
N TRP A 101 30.90 -31.60 -8.09
CA TRP A 101 29.98 -32.37 -8.92
C TRP A 101 29.03 -33.19 -8.04
N TYR A 102 27.74 -33.16 -8.39
CA TYR A 102 26.68 -33.84 -7.67
C TYR A 102 25.88 -34.73 -8.64
N THR A 103 25.88 -36.04 -8.39
CA THR A 103 25.13 -37.01 -9.20
C THR A 103 23.63 -36.88 -8.94
N LEU A 104 22.84 -36.65 -10.00
CA LEU A 104 21.39 -36.48 -9.91
C LEU A 104 20.70 -37.82 -9.64
N GLN A 105 19.62 -37.80 -8.86
CA GLN A 105 18.86 -38.97 -8.44
C GLN A 105 17.43 -38.99 -9.05
N PRO A 106 16.90 -40.16 -9.42
CA PRO A 106 15.53 -40.29 -9.91
C PRO A 106 14.50 -40.12 -8.78
N ARG A 107 13.29 -39.69 -9.14
CA ARG A 107 12.21 -39.36 -8.19
C ARG A 107 11.65 -40.57 -7.40
N ASN A 108 11.88 -41.81 -7.86
CA ASN A 108 11.32 -43.04 -7.30
C ASN A 108 12.40 -44.10 -7.01
N LYS A 109 12.35 -44.73 -5.83
CA LYS A 109 13.32 -45.75 -5.34
C LYS A 109 13.29 -47.13 -6.06
N LYS A 110 12.76 -47.24 -7.28
CA LYS A 110 12.77 -48.52 -8.03
C LYS A 110 14.01 -48.57 -8.92
N PRO A 111 14.82 -49.64 -8.90
CA PRO A 111 16.02 -49.74 -9.73
C PRO A 111 15.64 -49.98 -11.19
N LYS A 112 15.62 -48.89 -11.96
CA LYS A 112 15.95 -48.92 -13.39
C LYS A 112 17.22 -48.11 -13.55
N ASN A 113 18.19 -48.61 -14.31
CA ASN A 113 19.40 -47.87 -14.69
C ASN A 113 18.99 -46.71 -15.63
N LYS A 114 18.45 -45.62 -15.07
CA LYS A 114 18.26 -44.35 -15.78
C LYS A 114 19.37 -43.43 -15.32
N GLU A 115 20.36 -43.24 -16.18
CA GLU A 115 21.42 -42.26 -15.97
C GLU A 115 20.78 -40.86 -15.97
N CYS A 116 20.88 -40.16 -14.84
CA CYS A 116 20.21 -38.87 -14.62
C CYS A 116 21.16 -37.66 -14.79
N GLY A 117 22.42 -37.92 -15.15
CA GLY A 117 23.49 -36.92 -15.26
C GLY A 117 24.07 -36.44 -13.93
N GLU A 118 25.01 -35.49 -14.02
CA GLU A 118 25.65 -34.83 -12.89
C GLU A 118 25.56 -33.31 -13.04
N ILE A 119 25.45 -32.58 -11.93
CA ILE A 119 25.39 -31.12 -11.89
C ILE A 119 26.53 -30.52 -11.05
N LEU A 120 27.19 -29.49 -11.56
CA LEU A 120 28.26 -28.76 -10.89
C LEU A 120 27.68 -27.56 -10.14
N LEU A 121 27.86 -27.56 -8.82
CA LEU A 121 27.27 -26.55 -7.92
C LEU A 121 28.32 -25.98 -6.96
N THR A 122 28.18 -24.70 -6.63
CA THR A 122 28.84 -24.07 -5.47
C THR A 122 27.77 -23.73 -4.43
N ILE A 123 27.94 -24.15 -3.17
CA ILE A 123 26.96 -23.89 -2.10
C ILE A 123 27.70 -23.37 -0.86
N CYS A 124 27.39 -22.15 -0.41
CA CYS A 124 28.03 -21.54 0.76
C CYS A 124 27.14 -20.53 1.50
N PHE A 125 27.51 -20.17 2.73
CA PHE A 125 26.86 -19.10 3.48
C PHE A 125 27.56 -17.75 3.28
N SER A 126 26.79 -16.72 2.93
CA SER A 126 27.28 -15.34 2.89
C SER A 126 27.46 -14.76 4.31
N GLN A 127 28.61 -14.11 4.55
CA GLN A 127 28.94 -13.38 5.77
C GLN A 127 29.35 -11.95 5.42
N ASN A 128 28.75 -10.95 6.05
CA ASN A 128 29.07 -9.55 5.78
C ASN A 128 30.36 -9.10 6.47
N ASN A 129 31.30 -8.62 5.65
CA ASN A 129 32.45 -7.75 5.94
C ASN A 129 33.59 -8.29 6.83
N ALA A 130 34.65 -8.81 6.20
CA ALA A 130 35.90 -8.05 5.99
C ALA A 130 37.03 -8.94 5.41
N LEU A 131 37.41 -8.72 4.14
CA LEU A 131 38.80 -8.67 3.62
C LEU A 131 38.82 -8.55 2.08
N LEU A 132 39.63 -7.61 1.59
CA LEU A 132 40.28 -7.70 0.28
C LEU A 132 41.57 -8.53 0.44
N ASP A 133 42.17 -8.96 -0.68
CA ASP A 133 43.41 -9.77 -0.78
C ASP A 133 43.27 -11.23 -0.28
N LEU A 134 43.70 -12.30 -0.96
CA LEU A 134 44.44 -12.60 -2.22
C LEU A 134 44.11 -14.09 -2.57
N PRO A 135 44.83 -14.80 -3.47
CA PRO A 135 45.02 -14.59 -4.90
C PRO A 135 44.38 -15.75 -5.73
N SER A 136 44.38 -15.63 -7.06
CA SER A 136 44.30 -16.79 -7.95
C SER A 136 45.54 -17.68 -7.81
N PHE A 137 45.42 -19.02 -7.74
CA PHE A 137 46.28 -19.97 -8.48
C PHE A 137 45.84 -21.45 -8.34
N SER A 138 46.30 -22.23 -9.31
CA SER A 138 46.27 -23.67 -9.57
C SER A 138 46.39 -24.67 -8.40
N ASP A 139 45.76 -25.84 -8.64
CA ASP A 139 46.14 -27.23 -8.26
C ASP A 139 46.86 -27.53 -6.93
N PRO A 140 46.29 -28.41 -6.08
CA PRO A 140 47.00 -28.96 -4.93
C PRO A 140 47.81 -30.20 -5.32
N VAL A 141 49.14 -30.12 -5.30
CA VAL A 141 50.00 -31.31 -5.22
C VAL A 141 50.47 -31.54 -3.78
N THR A 142 50.01 -32.67 -3.26
CA THR A 142 50.40 -33.37 -2.03
C THR A 142 51.84 -33.14 -1.55
N SER A 143 52.03 -32.87 -0.26
CA SER A 143 53.34 -33.04 0.39
C SER A 143 53.30 -33.86 1.69
N SER A 144 53.83 -35.07 1.57
CA SER A 144 54.49 -35.86 2.62
C SER A 144 55.44 -36.78 1.83
N ARG A 145 56.75 -36.83 2.07
CA ARG A 145 57.48 -36.67 3.32
C ARG A 145 59.00 -36.52 3.03
N LYS A 146 59.75 -36.13 4.08
CA LYS A 146 61.13 -36.55 4.43
C LYS A 146 62.37 -35.82 3.87
N TYR A 147 63.16 -35.31 4.84
CA TYR A 147 64.62 -35.02 4.89
C TYR A 147 65.23 -34.08 3.83
N ALA A 148 66.32 -33.34 4.08
CA ALA A 148 66.85 -32.71 5.30
C ALA A 148 68.02 -31.78 4.90
N ASP A 149 68.38 -30.87 5.82
CA ASP A 149 69.72 -30.31 6.03
C ASP A 149 70.41 -29.41 4.97
N THR A 150 70.25 -28.10 5.24
CA THR A 150 71.31 -27.11 5.58
C THR A 150 72.29 -26.49 4.54
N VAL A 151 72.57 -25.21 4.82
CA VAL A 151 73.76 -24.38 4.48
C VAL A 151 73.84 -23.78 3.06
N LEU A 152 73.70 -22.44 3.03
CA LEU A 152 74.59 -21.43 2.40
C LEU A 152 75.11 -21.74 0.96
N ASP A 153 75.00 -20.87 -0.04
CA ASP A 153 75.40 -19.46 0.00
C ASP A 153 74.79 -18.65 -1.17
N SER A 154 75.01 -17.34 -1.19
CA SER A 154 74.68 -16.43 -2.32
C SER A 154 75.92 -16.27 -3.25
N PRO A 155 75.99 -15.33 -4.23
CA PRO A 155 74.98 -14.47 -4.86
C PRO A 155 75.11 -14.39 -6.42
N LEU A 156 74.51 -13.34 -7.02
CA LEU A 156 74.93 -12.61 -8.25
C LEU A 156 74.40 -12.99 -9.67
N ARG A 157 73.50 -12.09 -10.13
CA ARG A 157 73.54 -11.33 -11.41
C ARG A 157 73.20 -11.96 -12.77
N SER A 158 72.77 -11.04 -13.64
CA SER A 158 72.72 -11.00 -15.12
C SER A 158 71.60 -11.73 -15.89
N SER A 159 70.62 -10.92 -16.31
CA SER A 159 70.09 -10.87 -17.69
C SER A 159 71.23 -10.58 -18.71
N PRO A 160 71.06 -10.70 -20.06
CA PRO A 160 69.79 -10.74 -20.82
C PRO A 160 69.79 -11.60 -22.13
N GLN A 161 68.73 -11.39 -22.96
CA GLN A 161 68.67 -11.46 -24.43
C GLN A 161 68.39 -12.77 -25.23
N ARG A 162 67.28 -12.67 -26.00
CA ARG A 162 67.11 -12.93 -27.47
C ARG A 162 67.11 -14.35 -28.06
N SER A 163 65.90 -14.74 -28.47
CA SER A 163 65.48 -15.27 -29.81
C SER A 163 66.26 -16.39 -30.51
N PHE A 164 65.55 -17.42 -31.02
CA PHE A 164 65.21 -17.55 -32.46
C PHE A 164 64.24 -18.73 -32.73
N SER A 165 63.56 -18.68 -33.87
CA SER A 165 62.68 -19.71 -34.50
C SER A 165 63.51 -20.80 -35.25
N PRO A 166 62.99 -21.64 -36.19
CA PRO A 166 61.61 -22.06 -36.57
C PRO A 166 61.45 -23.62 -36.74
N LYS A 167 60.27 -24.14 -37.18
CA LYS A 167 60.09 -24.93 -38.45
C LYS A 167 58.79 -25.77 -38.57
N ARG A 168 58.35 -25.85 -39.84
CA ARG A 168 57.38 -26.74 -40.55
C ARG A 168 57.88 -28.22 -40.54
N SER A 169 57.13 -29.31 -40.81
CA SER A 169 56.25 -29.66 -41.95
C SER A 169 55.37 -30.91 -41.63
N GLU A 170 54.15 -31.10 -42.19
CA GLU A 170 53.77 -32.03 -43.32
C GLU A 170 54.00 -33.54 -43.05
N GLU A 171 53.15 -34.55 -43.37
CA GLU A 171 52.09 -34.80 -44.40
C GLU A 171 51.01 -35.79 -43.85
N VAL A 172 49.68 -35.63 -44.04
CA VAL A 172 48.77 -36.13 -45.14
C VAL A 172 48.38 -37.63 -45.11
N LEU A 173 47.06 -37.93 -45.13
CA LEU A 173 46.36 -38.90 -46.02
C LEU A 173 44.81 -38.98 -45.84
N LEU A 174 44.08 -38.37 -46.79
CA LEU A 174 42.81 -38.75 -47.48
C LEU A 174 41.52 -39.28 -46.78
N LEU A 175 40.47 -38.44 -46.81
CA LEU A 175 39.07 -38.57 -47.33
C LEU A 175 38.53 -39.95 -47.85
N PRO A 176 37.18 -40.24 -47.80
CA PRO A 176 36.14 -39.37 -48.41
C PRO A 176 34.70 -39.26 -47.81
N LYS A 177 34.06 -38.12 -48.18
CA LYS A 177 32.64 -37.77 -48.45
C LYS A 177 31.45 -38.68 -48.05
N GLU A 178 30.36 -38.06 -47.55
CA GLU A 178 29.15 -37.75 -48.37
C GLU A 178 28.25 -36.63 -47.76
N GLU A 179 27.27 -36.13 -48.54
CA GLU A 179 26.57 -34.83 -48.35
C GLU A 179 25.03 -34.93 -48.19
N LYS A 180 24.41 -33.88 -47.60
CA LYS A 180 23.15 -33.17 -48.02
C LYS A 180 22.76 -32.12 -46.97
N THR A 181 23.09 -30.83 -47.09
CA THR A 181 22.43 -29.74 -47.87
C THR A 181 20.95 -29.47 -47.55
N THR A 182 20.60 -28.24 -47.09
CA THR A 182 19.62 -27.37 -47.79
C THR A 182 19.44 -25.92 -47.25
N PHE A 183 19.22 -25.01 -48.23
CA PHE A 183 18.38 -23.80 -48.25
C PHE A 183 18.82 -22.41 -47.72
N ALA A 184 19.53 -22.23 -46.61
CA ALA A 184 19.72 -20.86 -46.04
C ALA A 184 20.78 -19.94 -46.72
N GLY A 185 21.28 -20.29 -47.90
CA GLY A 185 22.46 -19.64 -48.52
C GLY A 185 22.23 -18.83 -49.82
N ARG A 186 20.98 -18.58 -50.25
CA ARG A 186 20.69 -18.12 -51.63
C ARG A 186 20.17 -16.68 -51.83
N ILE A 187 20.00 -15.85 -50.80
CA ILE A 187 19.45 -14.49 -50.97
C ILE A 187 20.52 -13.38 -50.83
N ALA A 188 21.66 -13.63 -50.19
CA ALA A 188 22.72 -12.63 -50.01
C ALA A 188 23.61 -12.37 -51.26
N GLN A 189 23.23 -12.86 -52.44
CA GLN A 189 24.12 -12.95 -53.61
C GLN A 189 23.61 -12.24 -54.88
N ILE A 190 22.75 -11.22 -54.73
CA ILE A 190 22.18 -10.47 -55.87
C ILE A 190 22.69 -9.02 -55.97
N PHE A 191 23.07 -8.37 -54.86
CA PHE A 191 23.58 -6.99 -54.87
C PHE A 191 25.04 -6.90 -54.40
N ASN A 192 25.96 -7.47 -55.19
CA ASN A 192 27.22 -6.82 -55.57
C ASN A 192 28.02 -7.69 -56.59
N LYS A 193 27.84 -7.34 -57.87
CA LYS A 193 28.79 -7.47 -58.99
C LYS A 193 28.83 -6.07 -59.60
N ASN A 194 29.90 -5.53 -60.19
CA ASN A 194 31.26 -5.95 -60.56
C ASN A 194 32.02 -4.60 -60.74
N VAL A 195 33.33 -4.41 -60.95
CA VAL A 195 34.52 -5.23 -61.29
C VAL A 195 35.72 -4.34 -60.87
N ASP A 196 36.72 -4.84 -60.15
CA ASP A 196 38.03 -5.34 -60.65
C ASP A 196 38.82 -4.30 -61.51
N THR A 197 40.16 -4.17 -61.47
CA THR A 197 41.17 -5.25 -61.38
C THR A 197 42.58 -4.70 -61.03
N SER A 198 43.44 -5.53 -60.41
CA SER A 198 44.94 -5.57 -60.47
C SER A 198 45.79 -4.38 -59.94
N SER A 199 46.97 -4.57 -59.32
CA SER A 199 47.67 -5.80 -58.85
C SER A 199 48.91 -5.51 -57.96
N SER A 200 49.37 -6.54 -57.23
CA SER A 200 50.77 -6.83 -56.81
C SER A 200 51.53 -5.96 -55.78
N VAL A 201 51.35 -6.33 -54.51
CA VAL A 201 52.34 -6.60 -53.43
C VAL A 201 53.86 -6.38 -53.69
N SER A 202 54.52 -5.58 -52.85
CA SER A 202 55.68 -6.01 -52.02
C SER A 202 55.93 -5.13 -50.78
N SER A 203 56.53 -5.72 -49.75
CA SER A 203 56.81 -5.24 -48.38
C SER A 203 58.13 -4.44 -48.23
N VAL A 204 58.54 -3.77 -47.14
CA VAL A 204 58.00 -3.21 -45.86
C VAL A 204 59.19 -2.47 -45.21
N GLU A 205 59.05 -1.30 -44.57
CA GLU A 205 59.74 -0.97 -43.30
C GLU A 205 59.32 0.37 -42.64
N ALA A 206 59.30 0.35 -41.29
CA ALA A 206 59.53 1.43 -40.31
C ALA A 206 58.79 2.80 -40.34
N ASN A 207 57.79 2.90 -39.45
CA ASN A 207 57.65 3.87 -38.34
C ASN A 207 57.83 5.40 -38.47
N ASP A 208 56.82 6.04 -37.86
CA ASP A 208 56.83 7.22 -36.97
C ASP A 208 56.80 8.66 -37.50
N ALA A 209 55.99 9.45 -36.77
CA ALA A 209 55.89 10.91 -36.67
C ALA A 209 55.31 11.74 -37.84
N SER A 210 54.13 12.33 -37.56
CA SER A 210 53.61 13.63 -38.03
C SER A 210 53.40 13.91 -39.52
N ASP A 211 52.12 14.03 -39.87
CA ASP A 211 51.49 15.13 -40.62
C ASP A 211 52.05 15.66 -41.96
N LEU A 212 51.19 15.47 -42.98
CA LEU A 212 50.83 16.42 -44.06
C LEU A 212 51.69 16.55 -45.34
N LEU A 213 51.02 17.18 -46.34
CA LEU A 213 51.39 17.50 -47.73
C LEU A 213 51.15 16.36 -48.74
N GLU A 214 50.22 16.40 -49.72
CA GLU A 214 49.68 17.43 -50.65
C GLU A 214 50.44 17.59 -51.99
N SER A 215 49.70 17.43 -53.08
CA SER A 215 49.88 17.97 -54.46
C SER A 215 48.84 17.29 -55.38
N ASP A 216 48.19 17.94 -56.34
CA ASP A 216 48.20 19.35 -56.76
C ASP A 216 46.90 19.67 -57.55
N SER A 217 46.30 20.85 -57.35
CA SER A 217 45.88 21.74 -58.46
C SER A 217 45.37 23.11 -57.96
N MET A 218 46.34 24.02 -57.79
CA MET A 218 46.22 25.48 -58.06
C MET A 218 45.11 26.32 -57.39
N VAL A 219 45.47 26.87 -56.23
CA VAL A 219 45.61 28.34 -55.98
C VAL A 219 44.53 29.29 -56.52
N ILE A 220 43.78 29.91 -55.59
CA ILE A 220 43.88 31.37 -55.36
C ILE A 220 44.06 31.62 -53.85
N GLU A 221 44.90 32.59 -53.53
CA GLU A 221 45.51 32.85 -52.22
C GLU A 221 44.73 33.89 -51.39
N ASN A 222 45.08 33.96 -50.09
CA ASN A 222 45.01 35.12 -49.19
C ASN A 222 43.72 35.47 -48.40
N THR A 223 43.84 35.20 -47.09
CA THR A 223 43.78 36.20 -46.01
C THR A 223 42.43 36.84 -45.66
N SER A 224 41.86 36.43 -44.52
CA SER A 224 41.95 37.26 -43.30
C SER A 224 41.41 36.52 -42.06
N GLU A 225 42.09 36.70 -40.93
CA GLU A 225 41.53 36.43 -39.61
C GLU A 225 40.40 37.44 -39.34
N GLU A 226 39.16 36.98 -39.16
CA GLU A 226 38.17 37.77 -38.42
C GLU A 226 37.86 37.06 -37.10
N GLN A 227 38.51 37.56 -36.05
CA GLN A 227 38.07 37.38 -34.67
C GLN A 227 36.70 38.04 -34.52
N SER A 228 35.63 37.30 -34.83
CA SER A 228 34.29 37.71 -34.41
C SER A 228 34.26 37.75 -32.88
N ALA A 229 33.89 38.91 -32.34
CA ALA A 229 33.72 39.09 -30.91
C ALA A 229 32.73 38.06 -30.35
N PRO A 230 32.84 37.65 -29.07
CA PRO A 230 31.85 36.79 -28.46
C PRO A 230 30.48 37.48 -28.54
N VAL A 231 29.60 36.95 -29.38
CA VAL A 231 28.23 37.47 -29.56
C VAL A 231 27.49 37.26 -28.25
N ASP A 232 26.88 38.33 -27.72
CA ASP A 232 26.17 38.28 -26.45
C ASP A 232 24.98 37.30 -26.55
N PHE A 233 24.81 36.47 -25.52
CA PHE A 233 23.76 35.46 -25.48
C PHE A 233 22.38 36.10 -25.57
N GLU A 234 22.18 37.26 -24.95
CA GLU A 234 20.91 38.00 -25.02
C GLU A 234 20.64 38.63 -26.39
N GLU A 235 21.68 38.92 -27.19
CA GLU A 235 21.52 39.34 -28.59
C GLU A 235 21.13 38.16 -29.48
N LEU A 236 21.71 36.97 -29.24
CA LEU A 236 21.35 35.74 -29.96
C LEU A 236 19.88 35.35 -29.71
N ILE A 237 19.42 35.36 -28.45
CA ILE A 237 18.03 35.07 -28.07
C ILE A 237 17.06 36.04 -28.77
N LYS A 238 17.30 37.36 -28.67
CA LYS A 238 16.47 38.39 -29.34
C LYS A 238 16.45 38.25 -30.87
N SER A 239 17.58 37.88 -31.47
CA SER A 239 17.67 37.67 -32.93
C SER A 239 16.84 36.48 -33.42
N MET A 240 16.55 35.52 -32.55
CA MET A 240 15.71 34.35 -32.84
C MET A 240 14.23 34.63 -32.51
N GLU A 241 13.94 35.35 -31.42
CA GLU A 241 12.60 35.80 -31.03
C GLU A 241 11.90 36.58 -32.15
N VAL A 242 12.62 37.48 -32.83
CA VAL A 242 12.09 38.27 -33.96
C VAL A 242 11.70 37.40 -35.18
N ARG A 243 12.21 36.16 -35.27
CA ARG A 243 11.98 35.24 -36.40
C ARG A 243 10.90 34.19 -36.15
N ASP A 244 10.46 34.00 -34.90
CA ASP A 244 9.68 32.83 -34.45
C ASP A 244 8.18 33.12 -34.21
N GLN A 245 7.62 34.11 -34.93
CA GLN A 245 6.22 34.50 -34.79
C GLN A 245 5.25 33.47 -35.40
N GLY A 246 4.93 32.42 -34.64
CA GLY A 246 3.76 31.57 -34.92
C GLY A 246 3.87 30.07 -34.66
N VAL A 247 5.00 29.57 -34.14
CA VAL A 247 5.16 28.12 -33.86
C VAL A 247 4.40 27.74 -32.58
N GLU A 248 3.54 26.72 -32.65
CA GLU A 248 2.86 26.15 -31.46
C GLU A 248 3.85 25.41 -30.56
N VAL A 249 3.61 25.42 -29.24
CA VAL A 249 4.48 24.71 -28.28
C VAL A 249 4.38 23.19 -28.53
N PRO A 250 5.50 22.47 -28.73
CA PRO A 250 5.45 21.04 -29.00
C PRO A 250 4.84 20.25 -27.83
N ASN A 251 4.04 19.24 -28.16
CA ASN A 251 3.47 18.31 -27.17
C ASN A 251 4.57 17.54 -26.41
N PRO A 252 4.31 17.14 -25.13
CA PRO A 252 5.23 16.32 -24.36
C PRO A 252 5.66 15.03 -25.08
N LEU A 253 6.93 14.66 -24.88
CA LEU A 253 7.54 13.52 -25.55
C LEU A 253 7.02 12.16 -25.02
N SER A 254 7.02 11.15 -25.90
CA SER A 254 6.35 9.86 -25.68
C SER A 254 6.93 8.94 -24.58
N GLY A 255 8.08 9.28 -24.00
CA GLY A 255 8.62 8.62 -22.81
C GLY A 255 7.98 9.11 -21.51
N GLY A 256 7.21 10.19 -21.57
CA GLY A 256 6.47 10.79 -20.45
C GLY A 256 7.10 12.08 -19.93
N VAL A 257 6.36 12.75 -19.05
CA VAL A 257 6.80 13.92 -18.28
C VAL A 257 7.57 13.45 -17.05
N VAL A 258 8.68 14.13 -16.75
CA VAL A 258 9.60 13.81 -15.64
C VAL A 258 9.77 14.96 -14.65
N LEU A 259 9.34 16.17 -15.02
CA LEU A 259 9.17 17.33 -14.16
C LEU A 259 8.00 18.16 -14.71
N ASP A 260 7.07 18.56 -13.86
CA ASP A 260 6.04 19.56 -14.17
C ASP A 260 5.81 20.37 -12.89
N GLN A 261 6.39 21.56 -12.82
CA GLN A 261 6.44 22.35 -11.59
C GLN A 261 6.33 23.84 -11.88
N LEU A 262 5.56 24.53 -11.03
CA LEU A 262 5.46 26.00 -11.02
C LEU A 262 6.53 26.61 -10.12
N TYR A 263 7.17 27.67 -10.60
CA TYR A 263 8.21 28.41 -9.89
C TYR A 263 7.89 29.91 -9.87
N ALA A 264 8.19 30.57 -8.74
CA ALA A 264 8.02 32.00 -8.57
C ALA A 264 9.19 32.79 -9.19
N ILE A 265 9.29 32.75 -10.51
CA ILE A 265 10.31 33.39 -11.35
C ILE A 265 9.74 33.66 -12.74
N ALA A 266 10.18 34.72 -13.41
CA ALA A 266 9.71 35.02 -14.77
C ALA A 266 10.29 34.02 -15.80
N PRO A 267 9.56 33.68 -16.88
CA PRO A 267 10.05 32.74 -17.91
C PRO A 267 11.45 33.07 -18.49
N PRO A 268 11.81 34.34 -18.79
CA PRO A 268 13.16 34.67 -19.29
C PRO A 268 14.26 34.46 -18.25
N GLU A 269 13.97 34.77 -16.98
CA GLU A 269 14.91 34.61 -15.87
C GLU A 269 15.19 33.13 -15.61
N LEU A 270 14.15 32.28 -15.65
CA LEU A 270 14.31 30.83 -15.56
C LEU A 270 15.08 30.26 -16.76
N ASN A 271 14.80 30.73 -17.98
CA ASN A 271 15.55 30.32 -19.16
C ASN A 271 17.05 30.70 -19.05
N SER A 272 17.35 31.92 -18.62
CA SER A 272 18.72 32.39 -18.39
C SER A 272 19.40 31.56 -17.29
N MET A 273 18.72 31.28 -16.17
CA MET A 273 19.24 30.44 -15.08
C MET A 273 19.61 29.02 -15.54
N LEU A 274 18.83 28.40 -16.43
CA LEU A 274 19.10 27.03 -16.89
C LEU A 274 20.06 26.96 -18.10
N PHE A 275 20.03 27.97 -18.98
CA PHE A 275 20.63 27.88 -20.31
C PHE A 275 21.66 28.96 -20.66
N SER A 276 21.81 30.04 -19.87
CA SER A 276 22.85 31.06 -20.11
C SER A 276 24.28 30.48 -19.97
N PRO A 277 25.26 30.93 -20.78
CA PRO A 277 26.68 30.59 -20.60
C PRO A 277 27.25 30.98 -19.22
N ASP A 278 26.75 32.07 -18.63
CA ASP A 278 27.21 32.61 -17.35
C ASP A 278 26.60 31.88 -16.14
N SER A 279 25.61 31.01 -16.36
CA SER A 279 24.97 30.27 -15.29
C SER A 279 25.92 29.26 -14.62
N THR A 280 25.90 29.23 -13.29
CA THR A 280 26.55 28.20 -12.48
C THR A 280 25.73 26.90 -12.42
N PHE A 281 24.46 26.89 -12.84
CA PHE A 281 23.52 25.80 -12.64
C PHE A 281 24.04 24.45 -13.17
N LEU A 282 24.53 24.40 -14.42
CA LEU A 282 25.08 23.17 -15.01
C LEU A 282 26.34 22.65 -14.27
N LYS A 283 27.14 23.55 -13.68
CA LYS A 283 28.34 23.17 -12.91
C LYS A 283 27.93 22.56 -11.58
N SER A 284 27.03 23.22 -10.84
CA SER A 284 26.46 22.68 -9.60
C SER A 284 25.71 21.37 -9.81
N LEU A 285 25.01 21.21 -10.94
CA LEU A 285 24.37 19.97 -11.32
C LEU A 285 25.40 18.85 -11.58
N SER A 286 26.49 19.13 -12.30
CA SER A 286 27.56 18.15 -12.53
C SER A 286 28.25 17.71 -11.23
N ASP A 287 28.45 18.63 -10.29
CA ASP A 287 29.05 18.34 -8.99
C ASP A 287 28.17 17.38 -8.16
N ILE A 288 26.86 17.64 -8.08
CA ILE A 288 25.88 16.78 -7.39
C ILE A 288 25.80 15.39 -8.04
N GLN A 289 25.92 15.32 -9.38
CA GLN A 289 25.88 14.09 -10.16
C GLN A 289 27.22 13.35 -10.21
N ALA A 290 28.26 13.85 -9.53
CA ALA A 290 29.63 13.34 -9.59
C ALA A 290 30.17 13.18 -11.04
N SER A 291 29.74 14.05 -11.94
CA SER A 291 30.22 14.05 -13.33
C SER A 291 31.47 14.93 -13.46
N THR A 292 32.48 14.43 -14.17
CA THR A 292 33.78 15.10 -14.32
C THR A 292 33.98 15.61 -15.75
N ASP A 293 35.01 16.43 -15.95
CA ASP A 293 35.41 16.97 -17.27
C ASP A 293 34.28 17.67 -18.04
N LEU A 294 33.43 18.43 -17.32
CA LEU A 294 32.36 19.24 -17.92
C LEU A 294 32.96 20.33 -18.82
N GLN A 295 32.61 20.29 -20.11
CA GLN A 295 32.92 21.32 -21.10
C GLN A 295 31.60 21.83 -21.69
N ILE A 296 31.38 23.14 -21.62
CA ILE A 296 30.18 23.82 -22.15
C ILE A 296 30.62 24.63 -23.36
N GLY A 297 30.12 24.28 -24.55
CA GLY A 297 30.34 25.07 -25.77
C GLY A 297 29.49 26.34 -25.82
N PRO A 298 29.92 27.37 -26.56
CA PRO A 298 29.13 28.58 -26.78
C PRO A 298 27.88 28.29 -27.62
N TRP A 299 26.84 29.10 -27.45
CA TRP A 299 25.68 29.11 -28.33
C TRP A 299 26.07 29.66 -29.71
N LYS A 300 25.65 28.98 -30.78
CA LYS A 300 25.90 29.33 -32.18
C LYS A 300 24.68 28.94 -33.02
N PHE A 301 24.39 29.69 -34.08
CA PHE A 301 23.44 29.20 -35.09
C PHE A 301 24.03 28.01 -35.84
N ASP A 302 23.15 27.11 -36.30
CA ASP A 302 23.51 26.04 -37.21
C ASP A 302 23.83 26.54 -38.63
N GLU A 303 24.31 25.64 -39.50
CA GLU A 303 24.77 25.99 -40.85
C GLU A 303 23.66 26.52 -41.77
N SER A 304 22.38 26.25 -41.46
CA SER A 304 21.22 26.86 -42.12
C SER A 304 20.83 28.23 -41.54
N GLY A 305 21.36 28.59 -40.36
CA GLY A 305 21.02 29.82 -39.65
C GLY A 305 19.66 29.79 -38.96
N GLU A 306 18.99 28.64 -38.92
CA GLU A 306 17.59 28.50 -38.51
C GLU A 306 17.44 28.17 -37.02
N SER A 307 18.37 27.41 -36.42
CA SER A 307 18.28 27.02 -35.01
C SER A 307 19.52 27.34 -34.20
N LEU A 308 19.32 27.81 -32.96
CA LEU A 308 20.39 28.17 -32.03
C LEU A 308 20.80 26.94 -31.21
N LYS A 309 22.05 26.52 -31.33
CA LYS A 309 22.59 25.28 -30.75
C LYS A 309 23.81 25.50 -29.87
N ARG A 310 24.03 24.60 -28.91
CA ARG A 310 25.32 24.39 -28.24
C ARG A 310 25.57 22.91 -27.97
N VAL A 311 26.83 22.55 -27.75
CA VAL A 311 27.23 21.20 -27.34
C VAL A 311 27.85 21.25 -25.94
N VAL A 312 27.43 20.33 -25.09
CA VAL A 312 27.96 20.10 -23.74
C VAL A 312 28.52 18.68 -23.69
N THR A 313 29.71 18.49 -23.11
CA THR A 313 30.30 17.16 -22.91
C THR A 313 30.76 16.98 -21.48
N TYR A 314 30.57 15.78 -20.93
CA TYR A 314 30.98 15.42 -19.57
C TYR A 314 31.26 13.92 -19.49
N ILE A 315 31.99 13.50 -18.46
CA ILE A 315 32.18 12.09 -18.11
C ILE A 315 31.24 11.77 -16.95
N LYS A 316 30.31 10.85 -17.17
CA LYS A 316 29.41 10.36 -16.12
C LYS A 316 30.12 9.29 -15.29
N ALA A 317 30.00 9.38 -13.96
CA ALA A 317 30.62 8.43 -13.02
C ALA A 317 30.23 6.96 -13.28
N ALA A 318 31.11 6.04 -12.88
CA ALA A 318 30.83 4.61 -12.96
C ALA A 318 29.66 4.20 -12.07
N SER A 319 28.73 3.43 -12.64
CA SER A 319 27.60 2.82 -11.94
C SER A 319 27.83 1.32 -11.74
N LYS A 320 26.95 0.65 -10.98
CA LYS A 320 27.02 -0.81 -10.75
C LYS A 320 26.99 -1.67 -12.03
N MET A 321 26.50 -1.12 -13.15
CA MET A 321 26.33 -1.86 -14.41
C MET A 321 27.11 -1.28 -15.60
N ILE A 322 27.63 -0.05 -15.48
CA ILE A 322 28.28 0.66 -16.58
C ILE A 322 29.51 1.42 -16.04
N LYS A 323 30.67 1.24 -16.69
CA LYS A 323 31.89 2.01 -16.39
C LYS A 323 31.66 3.50 -16.64
N ALA A 324 32.54 4.34 -16.09
CA ALA A 324 32.55 5.77 -16.42
C ALA A 324 32.66 5.96 -17.94
N LEU A 325 31.83 6.83 -18.49
CA LEU A 325 31.69 7.01 -19.94
C LEU A 325 31.52 8.47 -20.32
N LYS A 326 31.89 8.81 -21.55
CA LYS A 326 31.69 10.14 -22.12
C LYS A 326 30.25 10.28 -22.61
N ALA A 327 29.59 11.33 -22.15
CA ALA A 327 28.32 11.81 -22.69
C ALA A 327 28.57 13.04 -23.57
N THR A 328 27.75 13.18 -24.60
CA THR A 328 27.70 14.37 -25.46
C THR A 328 26.24 14.76 -25.61
N GLU A 329 25.95 16.02 -25.30
CA GLU A 329 24.61 16.55 -25.18
C GLU A 329 24.50 17.81 -26.05
N GLU A 330 23.66 17.73 -27.08
CA GLU A 330 23.38 18.85 -27.99
C GLU A 330 22.09 19.54 -27.55
N HIS A 331 22.17 20.82 -27.15
CA HIS A 331 21.00 21.64 -26.85
C HIS A 331 20.65 22.45 -28.10
N THR A 332 19.37 22.43 -28.50
CA THR A 332 18.82 23.20 -29.61
C THR A 332 17.59 23.96 -29.12
N TYR A 333 17.54 25.29 -29.30
CA TYR A 333 16.29 26.03 -29.12
C TYR A 333 15.33 25.69 -30.28
N LEU A 334 14.13 25.25 -29.91
CA LEU A 334 13.03 24.97 -30.85
C LEU A 334 12.00 26.10 -30.91
N LYS A 335 11.86 26.88 -29.82
CA LYS A 335 10.97 28.05 -29.76
C LYS A 335 11.51 29.11 -28.80
N ILE A 336 11.42 30.39 -29.20
CA ILE A 336 11.74 31.57 -28.38
C ILE A 336 10.70 32.66 -28.68
N ASP A 337 9.82 32.96 -27.73
CA ASP A 337 8.65 33.85 -27.90
C ASP A 337 8.56 34.93 -26.80
N GLY A 338 9.71 35.23 -26.17
CA GLY A 338 9.87 36.16 -25.03
C GLY A 338 9.18 35.75 -23.72
N LYS A 339 8.11 34.95 -23.81
CA LYS A 339 7.27 34.43 -22.73
C LYS A 339 7.35 32.91 -22.62
N SER A 340 7.65 32.23 -23.72
CA SER A 340 7.81 30.79 -23.78
C SER A 340 9.15 30.43 -24.41
N PHE A 341 9.85 29.45 -23.83
CA PHE A 341 11.15 28.97 -24.29
C PHE A 341 11.09 27.44 -24.37
N VAL A 342 11.51 26.88 -25.50
CA VAL A 342 11.54 25.43 -25.70
C VAL A 342 12.94 25.01 -26.14
N VAL A 343 13.58 24.14 -25.35
CA VAL A 343 14.92 23.60 -25.60
C VAL A 343 14.84 22.10 -25.72
N LEU A 344 15.32 21.55 -26.84
CA LEU A 344 15.53 20.12 -27.03
C LEU A 344 17.00 19.79 -26.73
N SER A 345 17.22 18.92 -25.75
CA SER A 345 18.50 18.28 -25.47
C SER A 345 18.53 16.89 -26.10
N THR A 346 19.55 16.61 -26.91
CA THR A 346 19.81 15.29 -27.49
C THR A 346 21.10 14.71 -26.90
N VAL A 347 20.95 13.69 -26.05
CA VAL A 347 22.04 13.02 -25.34
C VAL A 347 22.49 11.76 -26.08
N SER A 348 23.81 11.64 -26.27
CA SER A 348 24.51 10.53 -26.92
C SER A 348 25.60 9.98 -25.99
N THR A 349 25.64 8.67 -25.82
CA THR A 349 26.61 7.94 -24.98
C THR A 349 27.23 6.77 -25.74
N PRO A 350 28.02 7.04 -26.81
CA PRO A 350 28.42 6.04 -27.80
C PRO A 350 29.29 4.89 -27.24
N ASP A 351 29.91 5.10 -26.08
CA ASP A 351 30.75 4.12 -25.37
C ASP A 351 29.95 3.22 -24.42
N ALA A 352 28.65 3.50 -24.22
CA ALA A 352 27.75 2.62 -23.48
C ALA A 352 27.49 1.31 -24.25
N PRO A 353 27.17 0.19 -23.57
CA PRO A 353 26.61 -0.99 -24.22
C PRO A 353 25.38 -0.60 -25.07
N TYR A 354 25.43 -0.87 -26.37
CA TYR A 354 24.42 -0.46 -27.36
C TYR A 354 24.25 1.06 -27.57
N GLY A 355 25.12 1.91 -27.02
CA GLY A 355 25.00 3.38 -27.05
C GLY A 355 25.04 4.05 -28.43
N LYS A 356 25.39 3.30 -29.49
CA LYS A 356 25.30 3.76 -30.90
C LYS A 356 23.94 3.46 -31.55
N THR A 357 23.11 2.62 -30.92
CA THR A 357 21.80 2.16 -31.46
C THR A 357 20.63 3.02 -31.01
N PHE A 358 20.84 3.95 -30.08
CA PHE A 358 19.83 4.87 -29.57
C PHE A 358 20.41 6.23 -29.19
N LYS A 359 19.55 7.25 -29.14
CA LYS A 359 19.79 8.54 -28.48
C LYS A 359 18.67 8.80 -27.48
N VAL A 360 18.94 9.58 -26.44
CA VAL A 360 17.92 10.05 -25.50
C VAL A 360 17.62 11.50 -25.83
N GLU A 361 16.35 11.86 -25.94
CA GLU A 361 15.91 13.23 -26.19
C GLU A 361 15.09 13.73 -25.01
N ILE A 362 15.38 14.95 -24.57
CA ILE A 362 14.77 15.61 -23.42
C ILE A 362 14.29 16.98 -23.88
N LEU A 363 12.99 17.25 -23.75
CA LEU A 363 12.36 18.50 -24.13
C LEU A 363 12.04 19.30 -22.87
N TYR A 364 12.65 20.47 -22.74
CA TYR A 364 12.37 21.45 -21.71
C TYR A 364 11.43 22.52 -22.28
N CYS A 365 10.26 22.69 -21.67
CA CYS A 365 9.28 23.71 -22.01
C CYS A 365 9.10 24.64 -20.81
N ILE A 366 9.53 25.90 -20.96
CA ILE A 366 9.28 26.98 -20.00
C ILE A 366 8.14 27.82 -20.57
N THR A 367 7.07 27.99 -19.79
CA THR A 367 5.88 28.77 -20.18
C THR A 367 5.42 29.67 -19.03
N PRO A 368 4.61 30.72 -19.28
CA PRO A 368 4.09 31.58 -18.21
C PRO A 368 3.13 30.81 -17.29
N GLY A 369 3.34 30.92 -15.98
CA GLY A 369 2.42 30.39 -14.98
C GLY A 369 1.27 31.35 -14.66
N PRO A 370 0.34 30.96 -13.78
CA PRO A 370 -0.78 31.81 -13.38
C PRO A 370 -0.30 33.06 -12.60
N GLU A 371 -1.05 34.16 -12.75
CA GLU A 371 -0.76 35.42 -12.04
C GLU A 371 -0.88 35.23 -10.52
N GLN A 372 0.19 35.55 -9.78
CA GLN A 372 0.20 35.47 -8.33
C GLN A 372 -0.62 36.61 -7.70
N PRO A 373 -1.29 36.40 -6.55
CA PRO A 373 -1.92 37.48 -5.78
C PRO A 373 -0.95 38.58 -5.31
N SER A 374 0.35 38.30 -5.28
CA SER A 374 1.42 39.27 -4.98
C SER A 374 1.80 40.17 -6.16
N GLY A 375 1.33 39.87 -7.39
CA GLY A 375 1.77 40.53 -8.62
C GLY A 375 3.13 40.05 -9.15
N GLU A 376 3.74 39.04 -8.52
CA GLU A 376 4.99 38.42 -8.97
C GLU A 376 4.72 37.48 -10.16
N GLN A 377 5.59 37.51 -11.17
CA GLN A 377 5.48 36.59 -12.31
C GLN A 377 5.88 35.17 -11.91
N SER A 378 5.18 34.19 -12.47
CA SER A 378 5.50 32.77 -12.30
C SER A 378 5.74 32.10 -13.65
N SER A 379 6.42 30.96 -13.63
CA SER A 379 6.66 30.13 -14.81
C SER A 379 6.41 28.66 -14.49
N GLN A 380 5.88 27.94 -15.48
CA GLN A 380 5.75 26.49 -15.45
C GLN A 380 6.90 25.88 -16.26
N LEU A 381 7.66 25.01 -15.61
CA LEU A 381 8.70 24.19 -16.24
C LEU A 381 8.16 22.77 -16.40
N VAL A 382 7.91 22.38 -17.65
CA VAL A 382 7.58 21.01 -18.02
C VAL A 382 8.78 20.40 -18.72
N VAL A 383 9.26 19.26 -18.22
CA VAL A 383 10.32 18.47 -18.86
C VAL A 383 9.79 17.09 -19.21
N SER A 384 9.94 16.70 -20.47
CA SER A 384 9.54 15.38 -20.97
C SER A 384 10.69 14.73 -21.75
N TRP A 385 10.64 13.42 -21.95
CA TRP A 385 11.73 12.69 -22.62
C TRP A 385 11.20 11.63 -23.60
N ARG A 386 12.06 11.17 -24.51
CA ARG A 386 11.87 9.94 -25.29
C ARG A 386 13.21 9.26 -25.58
N LEU A 387 13.13 8.03 -26.07
CA LEU A 387 14.30 7.26 -26.48
C LEU A 387 14.16 6.86 -27.94
N ASN A 388 15.03 7.41 -28.79
CA ASN A 388 14.99 7.25 -30.24
C ASN A 388 16.02 6.21 -30.67
N PHE A 389 15.54 5.04 -31.11
CA PHE A 389 16.39 3.97 -31.65
C PHE A 389 16.76 4.26 -33.11
N SER A 390 18.06 4.44 -33.37
CA SER A 390 18.61 4.54 -34.73
C SER A 390 18.76 3.17 -35.40
N GLN A 391 18.82 2.09 -34.61
CA GLN A 391 18.99 0.71 -35.08
C GLN A 391 18.16 -0.26 -34.23
N SER A 392 17.68 -1.34 -34.84
CA SER A 392 16.95 -2.40 -34.12
C SER A 392 17.88 -3.19 -33.20
N THR A 393 17.46 -3.43 -31.96
CA THR A 393 18.22 -4.19 -30.95
C THR A 393 17.32 -5.11 -30.13
N MET A 394 17.79 -6.34 -29.86
CA MET A 394 17.07 -7.29 -29.01
C MET A 394 17.02 -6.85 -27.53
N MET A 395 17.79 -5.83 -27.13
CA MET A 395 17.87 -5.34 -25.76
C MET A 395 16.95 -4.14 -25.48
N LYS A 396 16.04 -3.80 -26.42
CA LYS A 396 15.18 -2.61 -26.39
C LYS A 396 14.54 -2.34 -25.01
N GLY A 397 13.81 -3.31 -24.45
CA GLY A 397 13.12 -3.14 -23.16
C GLY A 397 14.06 -2.92 -21.96
N MET A 398 15.26 -3.51 -21.96
CA MET A 398 16.27 -3.26 -20.91
C MET A 398 16.87 -1.85 -21.03
N ILE A 399 17.10 -1.38 -22.25
CA ILE A 399 17.58 -0.01 -22.52
C ILE A 399 16.51 1.01 -22.10
N GLU A 400 15.24 0.81 -22.48
CA GLU A 400 14.12 1.68 -22.11
C GLU A 400 13.89 1.73 -20.60
N SER A 401 13.95 0.58 -19.91
CA SER A 401 13.83 0.52 -18.44
C SER A 401 15.01 1.20 -17.75
N GLY A 402 16.25 1.00 -18.23
CA GLY A 402 17.45 1.62 -17.66
C GLY A 402 17.48 3.14 -17.87
N ALA A 403 17.09 3.60 -19.05
CA ALA A 403 16.97 5.02 -19.35
C ALA A 403 15.86 5.69 -18.52
N ARG A 404 14.68 5.07 -18.41
CA ARG A 404 13.58 5.58 -17.59
C ARG A 404 14.01 5.80 -16.13
N GLN A 405 14.67 4.81 -15.53
CA GLN A 405 15.17 4.90 -14.17
C GLN A 405 16.25 5.99 -14.03
N GLY A 406 17.24 6.00 -14.94
CA GLY A 406 18.34 6.96 -14.90
C GLY A 406 17.94 8.40 -15.21
N ILE A 407 16.85 8.62 -15.98
CA ILE A 407 16.24 9.94 -16.19
C ILE A 407 15.47 10.37 -14.94
N LYS A 408 14.68 9.48 -14.31
CA LYS A 408 13.97 9.80 -13.07
C LYS A 408 14.94 10.25 -11.96
N GLU A 409 15.97 9.45 -11.68
CA GLU A 409 16.99 9.78 -10.66
C GLU A 409 17.75 11.09 -10.96
N ASN A 410 17.95 11.41 -12.23
CA ASN A 410 18.56 12.67 -12.68
C ASN A 410 17.65 13.88 -12.39
N PHE A 411 16.37 13.79 -12.78
CA PHE A 411 15.43 14.91 -12.62
C PHE A 411 14.98 15.15 -11.18
N GLU A 412 14.97 14.12 -10.31
CA GLU A 412 14.83 14.31 -8.87
C GLU A 412 15.93 15.23 -8.31
N GLN A 413 17.19 15.11 -8.77
CA GLN A 413 18.27 16.01 -8.34
C GLN A 413 18.18 17.40 -8.99
N TYR A 414 17.72 17.46 -10.24
CA TYR A 414 17.50 18.70 -10.99
C TYR A 414 16.45 19.60 -10.33
N GLU A 415 15.30 19.03 -9.97
CA GLU A 415 14.20 19.72 -9.27
C GLU A 415 14.65 20.26 -7.91
N ASN A 416 15.39 19.45 -7.14
CA ASN A 416 15.93 19.85 -5.84
C ASN A 416 16.92 21.01 -5.95
N LEU A 417 17.71 21.09 -7.04
CA LEU A 417 18.65 22.18 -7.27
C LEU A 417 17.93 23.48 -7.67
N ILE A 418 16.93 23.41 -8.56
CA ILE A 418 16.09 24.58 -8.90
C ILE A 418 15.37 25.10 -7.65
N SER A 419 14.81 24.21 -6.84
CA SER A 419 14.03 24.56 -5.64
C SER A 419 14.87 25.18 -4.51
N GLN A 420 16.21 25.09 -4.57
CA GLN A 420 17.13 25.82 -3.68
C GLN A 420 17.36 27.26 -4.12
N SER A 421 17.29 27.54 -5.43
CA SER A 421 17.51 28.87 -6.01
C SER A 421 16.21 29.65 -6.22
N VAL A 422 15.11 28.95 -6.49
CA VAL A 422 13.80 29.53 -6.81
C VAL A 422 12.72 28.85 -5.99
N LYS A 423 11.82 29.63 -5.39
CA LYS A 423 10.71 29.10 -4.59
C LYS A 423 9.73 28.30 -5.48
N PRO A 424 9.51 26.99 -5.22
CA PRO A 424 8.43 26.25 -5.87
C PRO A 424 7.07 26.74 -5.34
N LEU A 425 6.08 26.74 -6.23
CA LEU A 425 4.70 27.07 -5.92
C LEU A 425 3.90 25.77 -5.79
N ASP A 426 3.24 25.58 -4.65
CA ASP A 426 2.43 24.39 -4.39
C ASP A 426 1.16 24.41 -5.27
N LEU A 427 1.03 23.42 -6.16
CA LEU A 427 -0.14 23.18 -7.02
C LEU A 427 -1.45 22.88 -6.23
N LYS A 428 -1.38 22.84 -4.90
CA LYS A 428 -2.47 22.44 -4.00
C LYS A 428 -3.51 23.54 -3.72
N ASP A 429 -3.15 24.82 -3.86
CA ASP A 429 -4.06 25.95 -3.54
C ASP A 429 -4.79 26.54 -4.76
N VAL A 430 -4.50 26.06 -5.97
CA VAL A 430 -5.23 26.44 -7.20
C VAL A 430 -5.64 25.17 -7.94
N GLY A 431 -6.93 24.83 -7.85
CA GLY A 431 -7.45 23.55 -8.31
C GLY A 431 -7.25 23.31 -9.82
N SER A 432 -6.24 22.50 -10.17
CA SER A 432 -5.99 22.05 -11.55
C SER A 432 -5.38 20.65 -11.69
N GLU A 433 -4.89 20.02 -10.60
CA GLU A 433 -4.29 18.67 -10.66
C GLU A 433 -5.28 17.63 -11.22
N LYS A 434 -6.55 17.67 -10.78
CA LYS A 434 -7.61 16.78 -11.28
C LYS A 434 -7.77 16.92 -12.80
N ASP A 435 -7.96 18.14 -13.30
CA ASP A 435 -8.34 18.34 -14.69
C ASP A 435 -7.14 18.17 -15.66
N GLN A 436 -5.91 18.49 -15.22
CA GLN A 436 -4.69 18.24 -16.00
C GLN A 436 -4.32 16.74 -16.06
N LEU A 437 -4.43 16.00 -14.95
CA LEU A 437 -4.20 14.55 -14.95
C LEU A 437 -5.29 13.79 -15.73
N LEU A 438 -6.55 14.21 -15.65
CA LEU A 438 -7.64 13.63 -16.45
C LEU A 438 -7.55 14.00 -17.94
N ALA A 439 -7.07 15.20 -18.29
CA ALA A 439 -6.83 15.58 -19.69
C ALA A 439 -5.77 14.67 -20.35
N SER A 440 -4.72 14.28 -19.62
CA SER A 440 -3.69 13.34 -20.12
C SER A 440 -4.21 11.95 -20.49
N LEU A 441 -5.41 11.57 -20.00
CA LEU A 441 -6.05 10.29 -20.26
C LEU A 441 -7.04 10.33 -21.44
N GLN A 442 -7.29 11.49 -22.05
CA GLN A 442 -8.15 11.61 -23.24
C GLN A 442 -7.41 11.12 -24.51
N VAL A 443 -7.21 9.81 -24.60
CA VAL A 443 -6.77 9.16 -25.84
C VAL A 443 -7.99 8.99 -26.76
N GLU A 444 -7.86 9.39 -28.03
CA GLU A 444 -8.90 9.18 -29.05
C GLU A 444 -9.36 7.71 -29.06
N ARG A 445 -10.68 7.49 -28.96
CA ARG A 445 -11.24 6.14 -29.11
C ARG A 445 -10.83 5.58 -30.47
N PRO A 446 -10.17 4.41 -30.54
CA PRO A 446 -9.85 3.80 -31.82
C PRO A 446 -11.14 3.54 -32.59
N SER A 447 -11.15 3.86 -33.90
CA SER A 447 -12.35 3.71 -34.71
C SER A 447 -12.89 2.28 -34.66
N ASP A 448 -14.22 2.14 -34.66
CA ASP A 448 -14.90 0.84 -34.56
C ASP A 448 -14.43 -0.17 -35.61
N TRP A 449 -14.10 0.34 -36.80
CA TRP A 449 -13.48 -0.42 -37.88
C TRP A 449 -12.10 -0.98 -37.51
N LYS A 450 -11.24 -0.22 -36.83
CA LYS A 450 -9.91 -0.67 -36.40
C LYS A 450 -10.02 -1.77 -35.34
N LEU A 451 -10.99 -1.67 -34.43
CA LEU A 451 -11.28 -2.70 -33.44
C LEU A 451 -11.84 -3.97 -34.09
N ALA A 452 -12.80 -3.84 -35.02
CA ALA A 452 -13.36 -4.95 -35.77
C ALA A 452 -12.28 -5.69 -36.58
N ILE A 453 -11.41 -4.96 -37.29
CA ILE A 453 -10.28 -5.57 -38.01
C ILE A 453 -9.36 -6.34 -37.05
N GLN A 454 -9.03 -5.78 -35.88
CA GLN A 454 -8.18 -6.49 -34.90
C GLN A 454 -8.82 -7.77 -34.35
N TYR A 455 -10.14 -7.76 -34.09
CA TYR A 455 -10.86 -8.94 -33.57
C TYR A 455 -11.09 -10.02 -34.65
N PHE A 456 -11.46 -9.61 -35.86
CA PHE A 456 -11.77 -10.53 -36.96
C PHE A 456 -10.56 -10.92 -37.83
N ALA A 457 -9.37 -10.31 -37.67
CA ALA A 457 -8.13 -10.76 -38.32
C ALA A 457 -7.51 -12.03 -37.71
N ASN A 458 -8.32 -12.87 -37.06
CA ASN A 458 -7.92 -14.18 -36.55
C ASN A 458 -7.78 -15.18 -37.72
N PHE A 459 -6.77 -16.06 -37.67
CA PHE A 459 -6.56 -17.14 -38.66
C PHE A 459 -7.84 -17.96 -38.94
N THR A 460 -8.69 -18.17 -37.92
CA THR A 460 -9.99 -18.86 -38.07
C THR A 460 -10.90 -18.15 -39.06
N VAL A 461 -11.09 -16.83 -38.92
CA VAL A 461 -11.97 -16.04 -39.80
C VAL A 461 -11.35 -15.91 -41.18
N VAL A 462 -10.04 -15.62 -41.26
CA VAL A 462 -9.32 -15.48 -42.53
C VAL A 462 -9.34 -16.78 -43.34
N SER A 463 -9.09 -17.93 -42.70
CA SER A 463 -9.18 -19.23 -43.38
C SER A 463 -10.61 -19.59 -43.77
N SER A 464 -11.62 -19.22 -42.98
CA SER A 464 -13.04 -19.39 -43.35
C SER A 464 -13.41 -18.59 -44.60
N VAL A 465 -12.96 -17.33 -44.69
CA VAL A 465 -13.18 -16.47 -45.87
C VAL A 465 -12.43 -17.02 -47.09
N LEU A 466 -11.18 -17.46 -46.93
CA LEU A 466 -10.40 -18.06 -48.03
C LEU A 466 -11.02 -19.38 -48.51
N MET A 467 -11.50 -20.24 -47.62
CA MET A 467 -12.23 -21.47 -47.99
C MET A 467 -13.57 -21.19 -48.66
N GLY A 468 -14.31 -20.18 -48.17
CA GLY A 468 -15.56 -19.73 -48.79
C GLY A 468 -15.33 -19.17 -50.21
N LEU A 469 -14.29 -18.35 -50.39
CA LEU A 469 -13.87 -17.87 -51.71
C LEU A 469 -13.40 -18.99 -52.63
N TYR A 470 -12.64 -19.96 -52.11
CA TYR A 470 -12.22 -21.15 -52.85
C TYR A 470 -13.41 -21.94 -53.38
N VAL A 471 -14.41 -22.21 -52.53
CA VAL A 471 -15.65 -22.89 -52.94
C VAL A 471 -16.46 -22.05 -53.93
N LEU A 472 -16.60 -20.74 -53.72
CA LEU A 472 -17.32 -19.85 -54.63
C LEU A 472 -16.65 -19.79 -56.03
N VAL A 473 -15.32 -19.74 -56.07
CA VAL A 473 -14.53 -19.83 -57.31
C VAL A 473 -14.65 -21.22 -57.95
N HIS A 474 -14.69 -22.30 -57.17
CA HIS A 474 -14.97 -23.64 -57.68
C HIS A 474 -16.36 -23.74 -58.33
N ILE A 475 -17.40 -23.21 -57.67
CA ILE A 475 -18.77 -23.17 -58.21
C ILE A 475 -18.82 -22.31 -59.49
N TRP A 476 -18.09 -21.19 -59.53
CA TRP A 476 -18.09 -20.31 -60.70
C TRP A 476 -17.29 -20.86 -61.90
N MET A 477 -16.25 -21.68 -61.65
CA MET A 477 -15.50 -22.39 -62.70
C MET A 477 -16.08 -23.77 -63.04
N ALA A 478 -17.07 -24.26 -62.29
CA ALA A 478 -17.77 -25.48 -62.63
C ALA A 478 -18.55 -25.28 -63.94
N MET A 479 -18.16 -26.01 -64.99
CA MET A 479 -19.00 -26.19 -66.16
C MET A 479 -20.31 -26.85 -65.73
N PRO A 480 -21.48 -26.51 -66.32
CA PRO A 480 -22.72 -27.22 -66.06
C PRO A 480 -22.58 -28.68 -66.50
N SER A 481 -22.29 -29.57 -65.56
CA SER A 481 -22.16 -31.00 -65.76
C SER A 481 -23.54 -31.65 -65.93
N THR A 482 -23.60 -32.68 -66.76
CA THR A 482 -24.80 -33.51 -66.88
C THR A 482 -24.96 -34.37 -65.63
N ILE A 483 -26.08 -34.20 -64.93
CA ILE A 483 -26.62 -35.02 -63.82
C ILE A 483 -26.08 -36.45 -63.84
N GLN A 484 -25.35 -36.85 -62.79
CA GLN A 484 -24.72 -38.16 -62.63
C GLN A 484 -24.82 -38.74 -61.21
N GLY A 485 -25.99 -38.63 -60.57
CA GLY A 485 -26.18 -39.29 -59.28
C GLY A 485 -27.62 -39.41 -58.80
N LEU A 486 -27.74 -39.50 -57.47
CA LEU A 486 -28.99 -39.47 -56.70
C LEU A 486 -29.57 -38.04 -56.58
N GLU A 487 -29.35 -37.21 -57.59
CA GLU A 487 -29.87 -35.85 -57.68
C GLU A 487 -31.39 -35.89 -57.87
N PHE A 488 -32.13 -35.26 -56.96
CA PHE A 488 -33.57 -35.08 -57.08
C PHE A 488 -33.88 -33.60 -57.35
N VAL A 489 -34.99 -33.33 -58.04
CA VAL A 489 -35.38 -31.99 -58.50
C VAL A 489 -35.32 -30.95 -57.37
N GLY A 490 -34.28 -30.11 -57.40
CA GLY A 490 -34.06 -29.01 -56.46
C GLY A 490 -33.01 -29.26 -55.36
N LEU A 491 -32.32 -30.40 -55.32
CA LEU A 491 -31.29 -30.67 -54.32
C LEU A 491 -30.15 -31.54 -54.87
N ASP A 492 -29.06 -30.87 -55.27
CA ASP A 492 -27.79 -31.53 -55.61
C ASP A 492 -27.14 -32.09 -54.34
N LEU A 493 -26.65 -33.32 -54.42
CA LEU A 493 -25.85 -33.96 -53.37
C LEU A 493 -24.36 -33.79 -53.71
N PRO A 494 -23.44 -33.78 -52.73
CA PRO A 494 -22.01 -33.68 -53.02
C PRO A 494 -21.50 -34.94 -53.75
N ASP A 495 -20.82 -34.75 -54.88
CA ASP A 495 -20.37 -35.82 -55.78
C ASP A 495 -19.10 -36.52 -55.27
N SER A 496 -18.42 -35.91 -54.29
CA SER A 496 -17.18 -36.40 -53.72
C SER A 496 -17.16 -36.39 -52.19
N ILE A 497 -16.52 -37.39 -51.59
CA ILE A 497 -16.19 -37.42 -50.15
C ILE A 497 -15.41 -36.14 -49.75
N GLY A 498 -14.59 -35.60 -50.67
CA GLY A 498 -13.88 -34.35 -50.45
C GLY A 498 -14.82 -33.14 -50.30
N GLU A 499 -15.90 -33.08 -51.07
CA GLU A 499 -16.89 -32.01 -51.00
C GLU A 499 -17.72 -32.10 -49.72
N VAL A 500 -18.14 -33.31 -49.31
CA VAL A 500 -18.80 -33.53 -48.01
C VAL A 500 -17.92 -33.03 -46.86
N ILE A 501 -16.62 -33.33 -46.88
CA ILE A 501 -15.66 -32.88 -45.86
C ILE A 501 -15.48 -31.36 -45.91
N VAL A 502 -15.31 -30.77 -47.10
CA VAL A 502 -15.14 -29.31 -47.27
C VAL A 502 -16.39 -28.55 -46.81
N CYS A 503 -17.59 -29.01 -47.16
CA CYS A 503 -18.85 -28.45 -46.68
C CYS A 503 -18.99 -28.60 -45.16
N GLY A 504 -18.66 -29.76 -44.59
CA GLY A 504 -18.68 -29.97 -43.14
C GLY A 504 -17.73 -29.03 -42.39
N VAL A 505 -16.50 -28.85 -42.90
CA VAL A 505 -15.52 -27.90 -42.36
C VAL A 505 -16.03 -26.46 -42.49
N LEU A 506 -16.60 -26.06 -43.63
CA LEU A 506 -17.16 -24.72 -43.83
C LEU A 506 -18.36 -24.43 -42.94
N VAL A 507 -19.22 -25.42 -42.66
CA VAL A 507 -20.35 -25.25 -41.72
C VAL A 507 -19.84 -25.07 -40.29
N LEU A 508 -18.84 -25.85 -39.85
CA LEU A 508 -18.22 -25.71 -38.52
C LEU A 508 -17.47 -24.38 -38.38
N GLN A 509 -16.73 -23.97 -39.42
CA GLN A 509 -16.05 -22.68 -39.48
C GLN A 509 -17.04 -21.51 -39.49
N GLY A 510 -18.07 -21.56 -40.34
CA GLY A 510 -19.13 -20.56 -40.42
C GLY A 510 -19.89 -20.41 -39.11
N LYS A 511 -20.21 -21.52 -38.41
CA LYS A 511 -20.78 -21.48 -37.07
C LYS A 511 -19.88 -20.70 -36.10
N ARG A 512 -18.57 -21.00 -36.08
CA ARG A 512 -17.60 -20.33 -35.21
C ARG A 512 -17.41 -18.84 -35.54
N VAL A 513 -17.49 -18.47 -36.81
CA VAL A 513 -17.48 -17.05 -37.24
C VAL A 513 -18.77 -16.35 -36.80
N LEU A 514 -19.94 -16.99 -36.92
CA LEU A 514 -21.22 -16.45 -36.45
C LEU A 514 -21.24 -16.29 -34.92
N GLU A 515 -20.68 -17.23 -34.16
CA GLU A 515 -20.51 -17.12 -32.71
C GLU A 515 -19.62 -15.91 -32.34
N LEU A 516 -18.49 -15.71 -33.03
CA LEU A 516 -17.63 -14.52 -32.86
C LEU A 516 -18.34 -13.21 -33.24
N MET A 517 -19.09 -13.18 -34.34
CA MET A 517 -19.88 -12.01 -34.74
C MET A 517 -20.99 -11.71 -33.73
N SER A 518 -21.65 -12.74 -33.20
CA SER A 518 -22.65 -12.60 -32.13
C SER A 518 -22.04 -12.00 -30.87
N ARG A 519 -20.92 -12.56 -30.37
CA ARG A 519 -20.20 -12.03 -29.20
C ARG A 519 -19.80 -10.55 -29.39
N PHE A 520 -19.22 -10.21 -30.54
CA PHE A 520 -18.84 -8.82 -30.86
C PHE A 520 -20.05 -7.88 -30.88
N MET A 521 -21.13 -8.26 -31.59
CA MET A 521 -22.34 -7.43 -31.66
C MET A 521 -23.04 -7.29 -30.31
N GLN A 522 -23.07 -8.35 -29.50
CA GLN A 522 -23.66 -8.33 -28.16
C GLN A 522 -22.86 -7.45 -27.20
N ALA A 523 -21.53 -7.53 -27.21
CA ALA A 523 -20.67 -6.61 -26.47
C ALA A 523 -20.86 -5.13 -26.87
N ARG A 524 -21.26 -4.85 -28.13
CA ARG A 524 -21.67 -3.49 -28.56
C ARG A 524 -23.07 -3.09 -28.10
N VAL A 525 -24.02 -4.02 -28.07
CA VAL A 525 -25.42 -3.76 -27.66
C VAL A 525 -25.54 -3.62 -26.14
N GLN A 526 -24.76 -4.37 -25.36
CA GLN A 526 -24.90 -4.47 -23.91
C GLN A 526 -24.26 -3.28 -23.16
N LYS A 527 -23.46 -2.44 -23.82
CA LYS A 527 -22.77 -1.29 -23.20
C LYS A 527 -22.44 -0.17 -24.19
N GLY A 528 -23.06 0.99 -23.97
CA GLY A 528 -22.23 2.20 -23.90
C GLY A 528 -21.44 2.15 -22.58
N SER A 529 -20.12 2.32 -22.62
CA SER A 529 -19.32 2.46 -21.39
C SER A 529 -19.81 3.67 -20.59
N ASP A 530 -19.82 3.57 -19.25
CA ASP A 530 -20.09 4.70 -18.35
C ASP A 530 -19.03 5.82 -18.44
N HIS A 531 -17.99 5.64 -19.26
CA HIS A 531 -16.92 6.59 -19.46
C HIS A 531 -17.41 7.99 -19.84
N GLY A 532 -16.94 9.00 -19.09
CA GLY A 532 -17.20 10.41 -19.37
C GLY A 532 -18.62 10.88 -18.98
N ILE A 533 -19.43 10.03 -18.36
CA ILE A 533 -20.65 10.47 -17.67
C ILE A 533 -20.23 11.35 -16.50
N LYS A 534 -20.55 12.64 -16.59
CA LYS A 534 -20.32 13.60 -15.51
C LYS A 534 -21.26 13.35 -14.34
N ALA A 535 -20.72 13.41 -13.14
CA ALA A 535 -21.50 13.35 -11.91
C ALA A 535 -22.49 14.53 -11.79
N GLN A 536 -23.60 14.29 -11.10
CA GLN A 536 -24.60 15.33 -10.79
C GLN A 536 -24.73 15.58 -9.28
N GLY A 537 -25.18 16.78 -8.91
CA GLY A 537 -25.47 17.19 -7.54
C GLY A 537 -24.27 17.75 -6.76
N ASP A 538 -24.54 18.20 -5.53
CA ASP A 538 -23.57 18.79 -4.62
C ASP A 538 -23.24 17.85 -3.45
N GLY A 539 -21.96 17.75 -3.06
CA GLY A 539 -21.49 16.87 -1.99
C GLY A 539 -20.16 16.20 -2.31
N TRP A 540 -19.99 14.96 -1.85
CA TRP A 540 -18.81 14.13 -2.07
C TRP A 540 -18.80 13.52 -3.47
N LEU A 541 -17.90 14.00 -4.32
CA LEU A 541 -17.67 13.56 -5.69
C LEU A 541 -16.51 12.57 -5.74
N LEU A 542 -16.77 11.34 -6.19
CA LEU A 542 -15.76 10.31 -6.44
C LEU A 542 -15.50 10.20 -7.95
N THR A 543 -14.25 10.42 -8.36
CA THR A 543 -13.77 10.22 -9.74
C THR A 543 -12.76 9.07 -9.75
N VAL A 544 -12.94 8.11 -10.66
CA VAL A 544 -12.06 6.94 -10.84
C VAL A 544 -11.60 6.89 -12.29
N ALA A 545 -10.30 6.94 -12.53
CA ALA A 545 -9.69 6.69 -13.82
C ALA A 545 -9.09 5.28 -13.84
N LEU A 546 -9.59 4.43 -14.74
CA LEU A 546 -9.08 3.10 -15.03
C LEU A 546 -8.07 3.20 -16.20
N ILE A 547 -6.79 2.98 -15.91
CA ILE A 547 -5.73 3.08 -16.92
C ILE A 547 -5.58 1.72 -17.60
N GLU A 548 -5.02 0.74 -16.89
CA GLU A 548 -4.65 -0.56 -17.47
C GLU A 548 -4.80 -1.74 -16.49
N GLY A 549 -4.79 -2.94 -17.04
CA GLY A 549 -4.71 -4.20 -16.29
C GLY A 549 -3.44 -4.97 -16.66
N SER A 550 -2.91 -5.73 -15.72
CA SER A 550 -1.71 -6.56 -15.92
C SER A 550 -1.97 -8.00 -15.46
N ASN A 551 -1.49 -8.96 -16.26
CA ASN A 551 -1.61 -10.40 -16.02
C ASN A 551 -3.04 -10.87 -15.67
N LEU A 552 -4.06 -10.38 -16.37
CA LEU A 552 -5.42 -10.90 -16.20
C LEU A 552 -5.50 -12.34 -16.72
N ALA A 553 -6.18 -13.21 -15.97
CA ALA A 553 -6.32 -14.61 -16.34
C ALA A 553 -7.12 -14.76 -17.64
N ALA A 554 -6.72 -15.72 -18.49
CA ALA A 554 -7.54 -16.23 -19.57
C ALA A 554 -8.26 -17.49 -19.06
N VAL A 555 -9.59 -17.47 -19.04
CA VAL A 555 -10.40 -18.62 -18.61
C VAL A 555 -10.82 -19.47 -19.80
N ASP A 556 -11.02 -18.83 -20.95
CA ASP A 556 -11.55 -19.45 -22.14
C ASP A 556 -10.57 -20.45 -22.78
N SER A 557 -11.09 -21.52 -23.36
CA SER A 557 -10.30 -22.57 -24.05
C SER A 557 -9.49 -22.06 -25.26
N SER A 558 -9.70 -20.80 -25.65
CA SER A 558 -8.97 -20.06 -26.65
C SER A 558 -7.60 -19.54 -26.17
N GLY A 559 -7.37 -19.48 -24.86
CA GLY A 559 -6.16 -18.88 -24.26
C GLY A 559 -6.20 -17.36 -24.15
N PHE A 560 -7.36 -16.73 -24.35
CA PHE A 560 -7.58 -15.30 -24.25
C PHE A 560 -8.74 -14.99 -23.29
N SER A 561 -8.78 -13.77 -22.77
CA SER A 561 -9.92 -13.20 -22.04
C SER A 561 -10.37 -11.88 -22.66
N ASP A 562 -11.64 -11.56 -22.47
CA ASP A 562 -12.33 -10.34 -22.91
C ASP A 562 -12.71 -9.48 -21.68
N PRO A 563 -11.72 -8.98 -20.88
CA PRO A 563 -12.00 -8.38 -19.58
C PRO A 563 -12.77 -7.06 -19.63
N TYR A 564 -13.61 -6.87 -18.62
CA TYR A 564 -14.17 -5.57 -18.22
C TYR A 564 -14.17 -5.41 -16.70
N VAL A 565 -14.27 -4.16 -16.24
CA VAL A 565 -14.25 -3.79 -14.82
C VAL A 565 -15.60 -3.23 -14.40
N VAL A 566 -16.02 -3.60 -13.20
CA VAL A 566 -17.22 -3.13 -12.50
C VAL A 566 -16.78 -2.44 -11.22
N PHE A 567 -17.13 -1.16 -11.09
CA PHE A 567 -16.89 -0.34 -9.92
C PHE A 567 -18.20 -0.18 -9.16
N THR A 568 -18.23 -0.53 -7.88
CA THR A 568 -19.40 -0.36 -7.01
C THR A 568 -19.06 0.53 -5.82
N CYS A 569 -19.82 1.62 -5.65
CA CYS A 569 -19.67 2.54 -4.51
C CYS A 569 -21.06 3.01 -4.04
N ASN A 570 -21.35 2.86 -2.74
CA ASN A 570 -22.63 3.21 -2.12
C ASN A 570 -23.87 2.70 -2.89
N GLY A 571 -23.81 1.46 -3.40
CA GLY A 571 -24.88 0.82 -4.17
C GLY A 571 -25.02 1.29 -5.63
N LYS A 572 -24.29 2.33 -6.05
CA LYS A 572 -24.18 2.71 -7.47
C LYS A 572 -23.10 1.90 -8.15
N ILE A 573 -23.37 1.48 -9.39
CA ILE A 573 -22.47 0.67 -10.21
C ILE A 573 -22.06 1.49 -11.44
N ARG A 574 -20.77 1.47 -11.77
CA ARG A 574 -20.17 2.04 -12.98
C ARG A 574 -19.34 0.97 -13.68
N THR A 575 -19.35 0.95 -15.00
CA THR A 575 -18.87 -0.21 -15.76
C THR A 575 -18.05 0.17 -16.99
N SER A 576 -16.88 -0.45 -17.16
CA SER A 576 -15.96 -0.14 -18.26
C SER A 576 -16.31 -0.83 -19.57
N SER A 577 -15.68 -0.39 -20.66
CA SER A 577 -15.69 -1.13 -21.92
C SER A 577 -15.00 -2.50 -21.80
N ILE A 578 -15.47 -3.44 -22.63
CA ILE A 578 -14.90 -4.77 -22.80
C ILE A 578 -13.66 -4.68 -23.72
N LYS A 579 -12.56 -5.34 -23.34
CA LYS A 579 -11.29 -5.31 -24.09
C LYS A 579 -10.98 -6.70 -24.64
N PHE A 580 -11.44 -6.97 -25.86
CA PHE A 580 -11.33 -8.30 -26.46
C PHE A 580 -9.90 -8.82 -26.59
N GLN A 581 -9.68 -10.05 -26.14
CA GLN A 581 -8.46 -10.85 -26.26
C GLN A 581 -7.22 -10.15 -25.69
N LYS A 582 -7.34 -9.62 -24.46
CA LYS A 582 -6.27 -8.87 -23.77
C LYS A 582 -6.08 -9.32 -22.32
N SER A 583 -4.96 -10.01 -22.07
CA SER A 583 -4.42 -10.23 -20.71
C SER A 583 -3.82 -8.96 -20.09
N GLU A 584 -3.41 -8.00 -20.93
CA GLU A 584 -2.93 -6.67 -20.56
C GLU A 584 -3.79 -5.58 -21.26
N PRO A 585 -5.03 -5.35 -20.79
CA PRO A 585 -5.93 -4.37 -21.39
C PRO A 585 -5.58 -2.93 -21.03
N LEU A 586 -5.65 -2.03 -22.02
CA LEU A 586 -5.62 -0.58 -21.85
C LEU A 586 -7.04 -0.02 -21.97
N TRP A 587 -7.54 0.63 -20.92
CA TRP A 587 -8.84 1.30 -20.90
C TRP A 587 -8.72 2.81 -21.12
N ASN A 588 -7.98 3.51 -20.27
CA ASN A 588 -7.97 4.97 -20.14
C ASN A 588 -9.38 5.56 -19.97
N GLU A 589 -10.21 4.92 -19.16
CA GLU A 589 -11.61 5.32 -18.94
C GLU A 589 -11.82 5.99 -17.57
N ILE A 590 -12.33 7.21 -17.60
CA ILE A 590 -12.74 8.01 -16.44
C ILE A 590 -14.22 7.76 -16.13
N PHE A 591 -14.54 7.48 -14.86
CA PHE A 591 -15.88 7.30 -14.31
C PHE A 591 -16.12 8.28 -13.17
N GLU A 592 -17.25 8.99 -13.18
CA GLU A 592 -17.68 9.82 -12.05
C GLU A 592 -18.95 9.24 -11.40
N PHE A 593 -18.95 9.23 -10.06
CA PHE A 593 -20.11 8.90 -9.24
C PHE A 593 -20.79 10.19 -8.77
N ASP A 594 -22.11 10.26 -8.88
CA ASP A 594 -22.88 11.44 -8.45
C ASP A 594 -22.60 11.82 -7.00
N ALA A 595 -22.72 13.11 -6.70
CA ALA A 595 -22.34 13.63 -5.40
C ALA A 595 -23.15 13.00 -4.25
N MET A 596 -22.45 12.52 -3.23
CA MET A 596 -23.01 11.85 -2.06
C MET A 596 -23.11 12.83 -0.88
N GLU A 597 -24.15 12.70 -0.04
CA GLU A 597 -24.25 13.49 1.21
C GLU A 597 -23.08 13.20 2.16
N ASP A 598 -22.71 11.93 2.25
CA ASP A 598 -21.66 11.40 3.11
C ASP A 598 -20.45 10.93 2.29
N PRO A 599 -19.22 11.03 2.84
CA PRO A 599 -18.04 10.51 2.16
C PRO A 599 -18.10 8.98 2.06
N PRO A 600 -17.72 8.38 0.92
CA PRO A 600 -17.75 6.94 0.75
C PRO A 600 -16.80 6.24 1.74
N SER A 601 -17.21 5.07 2.22
CA SER A 601 -16.40 4.20 3.08
C SER A 601 -15.46 3.33 2.24
N VAL A 602 -15.99 2.76 1.14
CA VAL A 602 -15.35 1.75 0.31
C VAL A 602 -15.69 1.95 -1.17
N LEU A 603 -14.73 1.64 -2.05
CA LEU A 603 -14.94 1.39 -3.47
C LEU A 603 -14.58 -0.08 -3.74
N ASP A 604 -15.56 -0.84 -4.24
CA ASP A 604 -15.42 -2.25 -4.61
C ASP A 604 -15.13 -2.33 -6.12
N VAL A 605 -14.14 -3.14 -6.51
CA VAL A 605 -13.65 -3.23 -7.89
C VAL A 605 -13.60 -4.70 -8.28
N GLU A 606 -14.37 -5.12 -9.27
CA GLU A 606 -14.39 -6.50 -9.74
C GLU A 606 -14.17 -6.57 -11.25
N VAL A 607 -13.34 -7.52 -11.67
CA VAL A 607 -12.96 -7.76 -13.06
C VAL A 607 -13.61 -9.06 -13.51
N PHE A 608 -14.31 -9.01 -14.63
CA PHE A 608 -15.05 -10.13 -15.19
C PHE A 608 -14.56 -10.44 -16.60
N ASP A 609 -14.63 -11.71 -16.99
CA ASP A 609 -14.52 -12.15 -18.38
C ASP A 609 -15.88 -11.99 -19.08
N PHE A 610 -15.89 -11.68 -20.38
CA PHE A 610 -17.11 -11.52 -21.18
C PHE A 610 -17.32 -12.72 -22.12
N ASP A 611 -18.02 -13.74 -21.63
CA ASP A 611 -18.22 -14.99 -22.39
C ASP A 611 -19.47 -14.98 -23.29
N GLY A 612 -20.48 -14.18 -22.94
CA GLY A 612 -21.73 -14.00 -23.70
C GLY A 612 -22.96 -13.79 -22.80
N PRO A 613 -24.17 -13.71 -23.39
CA PRO A 613 -25.41 -13.40 -22.66
C PRO A 613 -26.07 -14.59 -21.95
N PHE A 614 -25.50 -15.80 -22.05
CA PHE A 614 -26.05 -17.03 -21.45
C PHE A 614 -25.17 -17.66 -20.37
N ASP A 615 -23.96 -17.15 -20.18
CA ASP A 615 -22.99 -17.63 -19.21
C ASP A 615 -22.92 -16.64 -18.02
N GLU A 616 -22.80 -17.16 -16.79
CA GLU A 616 -22.59 -16.30 -15.61
C GLU A 616 -21.19 -15.68 -15.70
N ALA A 617 -21.13 -14.35 -15.85
CA ALA A 617 -19.87 -13.62 -16.05
C ALA A 617 -18.82 -14.00 -15.01
N GLN A 618 -17.72 -14.61 -15.46
CA GLN A 618 -16.76 -15.21 -14.54
C GLN A 618 -15.82 -14.16 -13.95
N SER A 619 -15.79 -14.05 -12.62
CA SER A 619 -14.90 -13.14 -11.90
C SER A 619 -13.43 -13.58 -12.05
N LEU A 620 -12.65 -12.76 -12.77
CA LEU A 620 -11.21 -12.90 -12.94
C LEU A 620 -10.46 -12.46 -11.67
N GLY A 621 -11.00 -11.48 -10.95
CA GLY A 621 -10.50 -11.05 -9.65
C GLY A 621 -11.17 -9.79 -9.10
N ARG A 622 -11.10 -9.63 -7.79
CA ARG A 622 -11.74 -8.53 -7.04
C ARG A 622 -10.75 -7.81 -6.14
N ALA A 623 -10.85 -6.49 -6.03
CA ALA A 623 -10.14 -5.67 -5.08
C ALA A 623 -11.10 -4.74 -4.33
N GLU A 624 -10.72 -4.36 -3.11
CA GLU A 624 -11.50 -3.46 -2.27
C GLU A 624 -10.61 -2.32 -1.78
N ILE A 625 -11.10 -1.09 -1.94
CA ILE A 625 -10.36 0.15 -1.68
C ILE A 625 -11.07 0.86 -0.52
N ASN A 626 -10.37 1.02 0.61
CA ASN A 626 -10.95 1.55 1.83
C ASN A 626 -10.43 2.98 2.09
N PHE A 627 -11.30 3.97 1.88
CA PHE A 627 -10.97 5.40 1.99
C PHE A 627 -10.65 5.88 3.41
N LEU A 628 -10.77 5.00 4.42
CA LEU A 628 -10.40 5.28 5.81
C LEU A 628 -9.02 4.72 6.20
N LYS A 629 -8.38 3.93 5.34
CA LYS A 629 -7.06 3.31 5.57
C LYS A 629 -5.97 3.83 4.64
N SER A 630 -6.35 4.23 3.43
CA SER A 630 -5.48 4.90 2.46
C SER A 630 -5.61 6.41 2.60
N ASN A 631 -4.49 7.14 2.52
CA ASN A 631 -4.56 8.58 2.31
C ASN A 631 -5.08 8.86 0.89
N ILE A 632 -5.92 9.87 0.71
CA ILE A 632 -6.48 10.22 -0.62
C ILE A 632 -5.33 10.55 -1.60
N SER A 633 -4.27 11.19 -1.12
CA SER A 633 -3.06 11.47 -1.91
C SER A 633 -2.30 10.23 -2.37
N ASP A 634 -2.41 9.10 -1.68
CA ASP A 634 -1.74 7.83 -2.07
C ASP A 634 -2.54 7.08 -3.16
N LEU A 635 -3.77 7.52 -3.45
CA LEU A 635 -4.68 6.91 -4.42
C LEU A 635 -4.69 7.66 -5.77
N SER A 636 -3.95 8.76 -5.91
CA SER A 636 -3.87 9.55 -7.14
C SER A 636 -3.25 8.78 -8.31
N ASP A 637 -2.36 7.83 -8.04
CA ASP A 637 -1.81 6.87 -9.02
C ASP A 637 -1.36 5.58 -8.32
N ILE A 638 -2.10 4.48 -8.48
CA ILE A 638 -1.91 3.25 -7.70
C ILE A 638 -2.12 1.95 -8.51
N TRP A 639 -1.22 0.99 -8.28
CA TRP A 639 -1.35 -0.40 -8.72
C TRP A 639 -1.99 -1.27 -7.63
N ILE A 640 -3.14 -1.85 -7.93
CA ILE A 640 -3.95 -2.61 -6.98
C ILE A 640 -3.94 -4.10 -7.36
N PRO A 641 -3.45 -5.01 -6.48
CA PRO A 641 -3.49 -6.43 -6.74
C PRO A 641 -4.91 -6.98 -6.56
N LEU A 642 -5.34 -7.81 -7.51
CA LEU A 642 -6.63 -8.48 -7.45
C LEU A 642 -6.57 -9.72 -6.55
N GLN A 643 -7.64 -9.96 -5.81
CA GLN A 643 -7.87 -11.14 -4.99
C GLN A 643 -8.81 -12.11 -5.72
N GLY A 644 -8.70 -13.40 -5.40
CA GLY A 644 -9.42 -14.47 -6.08
C GLY A 644 -8.48 -15.58 -6.54
N LYS A 645 -9.02 -16.78 -6.81
CA LYS A 645 -8.20 -17.96 -7.15
C LYS A 645 -7.43 -17.77 -8.47
N LEU A 646 -8.09 -17.20 -9.48
CA LEU A 646 -7.50 -16.90 -10.78
C LEU A 646 -6.49 -15.76 -10.66
N ALA A 647 -6.91 -14.61 -10.13
CA ALA A 647 -6.04 -13.46 -9.88
C ALA A 647 -4.75 -13.80 -9.11
N GLN A 648 -4.82 -14.63 -8.07
CA GLN A 648 -3.63 -15.02 -7.29
C GLN A 648 -2.71 -15.97 -8.05
N ALA A 649 -3.23 -16.81 -8.94
CA ALA A 649 -2.42 -17.69 -9.79
C ALA A 649 -1.67 -16.89 -10.87
N CYS A 650 -2.32 -15.88 -11.46
CA CYS A 650 -1.77 -15.03 -12.51
C CYS A 650 -1.02 -13.78 -11.99
N GLN A 651 -1.10 -13.48 -10.68
CA GLN A 651 -0.62 -12.22 -10.08
C GLN A 651 -1.27 -10.96 -10.70
N SER A 652 -2.57 -11.04 -11.00
CA SER A 652 -3.33 -10.01 -11.69
C SER A 652 -3.41 -8.69 -10.91
N LYS A 653 -3.32 -7.56 -11.62
CA LYS A 653 -3.38 -6.20 -11.04
C LYS A 653 -4.15 -5.24 -11.94
N LEU A 654 -4.67 -4.17 -11.35
CA LEU A 654 -5.21 -3.00 -12.05
C LEU A 654 -4.43 -1.74 -11.71
N HIS A 655 -4.34 -0.81 -12.65
CA HIS A 655 -3.78 0.52 -12.49
C HIS A 655 -4.90 1.56 -12.47
N LEU A 656 -5.10 2.23 -11.33
CA LEU A 656 -6.16 3.20 -11.10
C LEU A 656 -5.61 4.55 -10.64
N ARG A 657 -6.35 5.62 -10.94
CA ARG A 657 -6.23 6.95 -10.33
C ARG A 657 -7.56 7.31 -9.68
N ILE A 658 -7.58 7.68 -8.41
CA ILE A 658 -8.82 7.90 -7.66
C ILE A 658 -8.76 9.25 -6.95
N PHE A 659 -9.76 10.09 -7.20
CA PHE A 659 -9.90 11.42 -6.61
C PHE A 659 -11.23 11.50 -5.87
N LEU A 660 -11.18 11.96 -4.62
CA LEU A 660 -12.37 12.15 -3.77
C LEU A 660 -12.42 13.59 -3.28
N ASN A 661 -13.32 14.38 -3.87
CA ASN A 661 -13.46 15.81 -3.61
C ASN A 661 -14.83 16.11 -2.98
N ASN A 662 -15.00 17.28 -2.36
CA ASN A 662 -16.28 17.70 -1.78
C ASN A 662 -16.66 19.12 -2.22
N SER A 663 -17.76 19.26 -2.97
CA SER A 663 -18.20 20.55 -3.50
C SER A 663 -18.83 21.49 -2.46
N ARG A 664 -19.22 20.98 -1.28
CA ARG A 664 -19.90 21.77 -0.21
C ARG A 664 -18.95 22.43 0.79
N GLY A 665 -17.65 22.13 0.73
CA GLY A 665 -16.64 22.68 1.63
C GLY A 665 -16.84 22.32 3.13
N GLY A 666 -16.18 23.07 4.01
CA GLY A 666 -15.98 22.69 5.43
C GLY A 666 -17.20 22.66 6.37
N ASN A 667 -18.44 22.85 5.87
CA ASN A 667 -19.65 22.82 6.73
C ASN A 667 -20.23 21.42 6.97
N VAL A 668 -19.78 20.39 6.23
CA VAL A 668 -20.32 19.01 6.25
C VAL A 668 -20.42 18.40 7.66
N VAL A 669 -19.45 18.69 8.53
CA VAL A 669 -19.46 18.21 9.93
C VAL A 669 -20.67 18.74 10.72
N LYS A 670 -21.09 19.99 10.48
CA LYS A 670 -22.26 20.59 11.17
C LYS A 670 -23.57 19.99 10.67
N ASP A 671 -23.69 19.77 9.37
CA ASP A 671 -24.89 19.19 8.77
C ASP A 671 -25.09 17.74 9.23
N TYR A 672 -24.00 16.96 9.26
CA TYR A 672 -24.02 15.60 9.81
C TYR A 672 -24.37 15.57 11.30
N LEU A 673 -23.76 16.43 12.13
CA LEU A 673 -24.12 16.55 13.54
C LEU A 673 -25.59 16.90 13.71
N THR A 674 -26.13 17.82 12.90
CA THR A 674 -27.55 18.21 12.95
C THR A 674 -28.50 17.07 12.55
N LYS A 675 -28.11 16.23 11.58
CA LYS A 675 -28.83 15.00 11.17
C LYS A 675 -28.83 13.98 12.32
N MET A 676 -27.66 13.71 12.90
CA MET A 676 -27.52 12.80 14.04
C MET A 676 -28.20 13.29 15.32
N GLU A 677 -28.23 14.60 15.60
CA GLU A 677 -28.96 15.15 16.76
C GLU A 677 -30.47 14.85 16.67
N LYS A 678 -31.04 14.85 15.47
CA LYS A 678 -32.43 14.43 15.21
C LYS A 678 -32.63 12.92 15.39
N GLU A 679 -31.75 12.10 14.84
CA GLU A 679 -31.86 10.63 14.89
C GLU A 679 -31.55 10.03 16.28
N VAL A 680 -30.64 10.65 17.05
CA VAL A 680 -30.21 10.18 18.39
C VAL A 680 -31.05 10.81 19.52
N GLY A 681 -31.84 11.86 19.23
CA GLY A 681 -32.67 12.56 20.22
C GLY A 681 -31.86 13.25 21.33
N LYS A 682 -30.57 13.49 21.12
CA LYS A 682 -29.65 14.07 22.12
C LYS A 682 -28.59 14.92 21.45
N LYS A 683 -28.27 16.07 22.06
CA LYS A 683 -27.31 17.03 21.49
C LYS A 683 -25.88 16.46 21.47
N ILE A 684 -25.30 16.30 20.28
CA ILE A 684 -23.97 15.70 20.08
C ILE A 684 -22.96 16.84 20.03
N LYS A 685 -22.29 17.09 21.16
CA LYS A 685 -21.22 18.08 21.21
C LYS A 685 -19.99 17.58 20.45
N LEU A 686 -19.60 18.31 19.40
CA LEU A 686 -18.31 18.14 18.74
C LEU A 686 -17.18 18.17 19.79
N ARG A 687 -16.31 17.16 19.77
CA ARG A 687 -15.16 17.07 20.68
C ARG A 687 -14.10 18.13 20.32
N SER A 688 -13.19 18.43 21.24
CA SER A 688 -12.14 19.43 20.97
C SER A 688 -11.26 19.01 19.79
N PRO A 689 -10.70 19.96 19.01
CA PRO A 689 -9.81 19.62 17.89
C PRO A 689 -8.63 18.74 18.30
N GLN A 690 -8.12 18.91 19.52
CA GLN A 690 -7.04 18.09 20.09
C GLN A 690 -7.49 16.65 20.33
N THR A 691 -8.65 16.42 20.96
CA THR A 691 -9.22 15.08 21.16
C THR A 691 -9.52 14.42 19.82
N ASN A 692 -10.03 15.18 18.84
CA ASN A 692 -10.33 14.68 17.52
C ASN A 692 -9.06 14.26 16.75
N SER A 693 -8.03 15.11 16.75
CA SER A 693 -6.73 14.79 16.15
C SER A 693 -6.07 13.58 16.82
N ALA A 694 -6.21 13.44 18.14
CA ALA A 694 -5.72 12.25 18.86
C ALA A 694 -6.45 10.97 18.44
N PHE A 695 -7.78 11.02 18.25
CA PHE A 695 -8.57 9.89 17.72
C PHE A 695 -8.18 9.53 16.28
N GLN A 696 -8.07 10.54 15.40
CA GLN A 696 -7.64 10.36 14.01
C GLN A 696 -6.25 9.71 13.93
N LYS A 697 -5.27 10.24 14.68
CA LYS A 697 -3.90 9.68 14.77
C LYS A 697 -3.87 8.30 15.42
N LEU A 698 -4.74 8.03 16.39
CA LEU A 698 -4.81 6.72 17.05
C LEU A 698 -5.15 5.63 16.05
N PHE A 699 -6.19 5.84 15.23
CA PHE A 699 -6.66 4.83 14.27
C PHE A 699 -6.01 4.91 12.89
N GLY A 700 -5.49 6.06 12.47
CA GLY A 700 -4.93 6.31 11.14
C GLY A 700 -5.99 6.80 10.16
N LEU A 701 -6.90 7.67 10.62
CA LEU A 701 -8.11 8.07 9.90
C LEU A 701 -7.91 9.42 9.18
N PRO A 702 -8.65 9.64 8.07
CA PRO A 702 -8.61 10.91 7.34
C PRO A 702 -9.25 12.06 8.15
N PRO A 703 -8.92 13.33 7.84
CA PRO A 703 -9.22 14.48 8.69
C PRO A 703 -10.73 14.80 8.81
N GLU A 704 -11.57 14.26 7.93
CA GLU A 704 -13.02 14.44 7.95
C GLU A 704 -13.74 13.45 8.87
N GLU A 705 -13.06 12.39 9.33
CA GLU A 705 -13.60 11.45 10.30
C GLU A 705 -13.43 11.99 11.73
N PHE A 706 -14.51 12.09 12.51
CA PHE A 706 -14.47 12.73 13.83
C PHE A 706 -15.16 11.94 14.94
N LEU A 707 -14.58 12.02 16.14
CA LEU A 707 -15.05 11.30 17.32
C LEU A 707 -16.42 11.83 17.77
N ILE A 708 -17.45 11.01 17.63
CA ILE A 708 -18.80 11.27 18.14
C ILE A 708 -18.82 11.02 19.65
N ASN A 709 -18.43 9.82 20.06
CA ASN A 709 -18.38 9.46 21.48
C ASN A 709 -17.43 8.28 21.74
N ASP A 710 -17.06 8.07 23.00
CA ASP A 710 -16.25 6.92 23.40
C ASP A 710 -16.69 6.35 24.76
N PHE A 711 -16.56 5.03 24.90
CA PHE A 711 -17.03 4.29 26.07
C PHE A 711 -15.95 3.34 26.59
N ALA A 712 -15.64 3.40 27.88
CA ALA A 712 -14.81 2.40 28.52
C ALA A 712 -15.59 1.07 28.65
N CYS A 713 -14.99 -0.02 28.16
CA CYS A 713 -15.59 -1.35 28.13
C CYS A 713 -14.52 -2.45 28.14
N HIS A 714 -14.96 -3.70 28.24
CA HIS A 714 -14.11 -4.89 28.13
C HIS A 714 -14.42 -5.67 26.86
N LEU A 715 -13.37 -6.05 26.11
CA LEU A 715 -13.45 -6.97 24.98
C LEU A 715 -13.21 -8.41 25.47
N LYS A 716 -14.20 -9.29 25.30
CA LYS A 716 -14.16 -10.68 25.76
C LYS A 716 -13.37 -11.57 24.81
N ARG A 717 -12.09 -11.79 25.12
CA ARG A 717 -11.21 -12.78 24.47
C ARG A 717 -10.95 -13.95 25.45
N ARG A 718 -9.91 -14.78 25.20
CA ARG A 718 -9.44 -15.78 26.20
C ARG A 718 -9.08 -15.15 27.55
N MET A 719 -8.51 -13.94 27.52
CA MET A 719 -8.37 -13.04 28.65
C MET A 719 -9.21 -11.79 28.35
N PRO A 720 -10.09 -11.33 29.27
CA PRO A 720 -10.82 -10.07 29.08
C PRO A 720 -9.84 -8.91 28.97
N LEU A 721 -10.00 -8.06 27.96
CA LEU A 721 -9.13 -6.93 27.70
C LEU A 721 -9.90 -5.63 27.94
N GLN A 722 -9.52 -4.90 28.99
CA GLN A 722 -10.08 -3.58 29.29
C GLN A 722 -9.56 -2.55 28.27
N GLY A 723 -10.45 -1.72 27.74
CA GLY A 723 -10.10 -0.69 26.77
C GLY A 723 -11.20 0.35 26.61
N ARG A 724 -11.12 1.10 25.50
CA ARG A 724 -12.14 2.08 25.10
C ARG A 724 -12.61 1.78 23.69
N LEU A 725 -13.93 1.86 23.52
CA LEU A 725 -14.64 1.76 22.26
C LEU A 725 -14.95 3.18 21.77
N PHE A 726 -14.44 3.54 20.60
CA PHE A 726 -14.57 4.85 19.97
C PHE A 726 -15.59 4.75 18.83
N LEU A 727 -16.55 5.66 18.82
CA LEU A 727 -17.64 5.70 17.85
C LEU A 727 -17.52 6.94 16.98
N SER A 728 -17.66 6.75 15.67
CA SER A 728 -17.53 7.78 14.65
C SER A 728 -18.59 7.61 13.56
N ALA A 729 -18.63 8.51 12.59
CA ALA A 729 -19.66 8.55 11.55
C ALA A 729 -19.66 7.31 10.62
N ARG A 730 -18.48 6.75 10.33
CA ARG A 730 -18.32 5.56 9.46
C ARG A 730 -17.77 4.33 10.20
N ILE A 731 -17.12 4.51 11.35
CA ILE A 731 -16.45 3.42 12.08
C ILE A 731 -16.88 3.23 13.53
N ILE A 732 -16.59 2.02 13.98
CA ILE A 732 -16.44 1.64 15.39
C ILE A 732 -15.02 1.09 15.60
N GLY A 733 -14.27 1.74 16.50
CA GLY A 733 -12.87 1.41 16.81
C GLY A 733 -12.70 0.96 18.25
N PHE A 734 -11.79 0.02 18.50
CA PHE A 734 -11.41 -0.40 19.85
C PHE A 734 -9.90 -0.21 20.06
N HIS A 735 -9.53 0.36 21.20
CA HIS A 735 -8.14 0.47 21.64
C HIS A 735 -7.99 0.09 23.12
N ALA A 736 -6.98 -0.73 23.39
CA ALA A 736 -6.55 -1.12 24.73
C ALA A 736 -5.01 -1.19 24.78
N ASP A 737 -4.43 -0.77 25.90
CA ASP A 737 -3.01 -0.96 26.21
C ASP A 737 -2.92 -1.76 27.51
N LEU A 738 -2.27 -2.93 27.47
CA LEU A 738 -2.09 -3.80 28.61
C LEU A 738 -0.63 -4.28 28.65
N PHE A 739 0.10 -3.84 29.67
CA PHE A 739 1.56 -4.09 29.81
C PHE A 739 2.40 -3.66 28.59
N GLY A 740 1.99 -2.60 27.88
CA GLY A 740 2.66 -2.12 26.66
C GLY A 740 2.24 -2.86 25.38
N HIS A 741 1.45 -3.93 25.50
CA HIS A 741 0.84 -4.59 24.34
C HIS A 741 -0.44 -3.87 23.93
N LYS A 742 -0.29 -3.00 22.93
CA LYS A 742 -1.40 -2.26 22.32
C LYS A 742 -2.23 -3.16 21.41
N THR A 743 -3.51 -3.33 21.73
CA THR A 743 -4.51 -3.93 20.84
C THR A 743 -5.34 -2.80 20.24
N LYS A 744 -5.28 -2.64 18.91
CA LYS A 744 -6.03 -1.64 18.15
C LYS A 744 -6.67 -2.31 16.93
N PHE A 745 -7.95 -2.04 16.69
CA PHE A 745 -8.64 -2.35 15.44
C PHE A 745 -9.87 -1.46 15.26
N PHE A 746 -10.39 -1.38 14.04
CA PHE A 746 -11.71 -0.81 13.74
C PHE A 746 -12.37 -1.60 12.60
N PHE A 747 -13.69 -1.44 12.46
CA PHE A 747 -14.48 -1.92 11.33
C PHE A 747 -15.59 -0.91 11.01
N LEU A 748 -16.16 -1.02 9.81
CA LEU A 748 -17.21 -0.11 9.33
C LEU A 748 -18.56 -0.44 9.98
N TRP A 749 -19.46 0.53 10.08
CA TRP A 749 -20.86 0.24 10.44
C TRP A 749 -21.54 -0.67 9.40
N GLU A 750 -21.17 -0.54 8.13
CA GLU A 750 -21.66 -1.34 6.99
C GLU A 750 -21.22 -2.81 7.04
N ASP A 751 -20.05 -3.09 7.65
CA ASP A 751 -19.52 -4.45 7.85
C ASP A 751 -20.35 -5.25 8.87
N ILE A 752 -21.13 -4.58 9.73
CA ILE A 752 -21.92 -5.21 10.78
C ILE A 752 -23.23 -5.73 10.20
N GLU A 753 -23.39 -7.05 10.25
CA GLU A 753 -24.61 -7.74 9.85
C GLU A 753 -25.69 -7.65 10.93
N GLU A 754 -25.30 -7.76 12.20
CA GLU A 754 -26.22 -7.85 13.33
C GLU A 754 -25.57 -7.36 14.64
N ILE A 755 -26.35 -6.66 15.48
CA ILE A 755 -26.01 -6.33 16.86
C ILE A 755 -27.04 -6.95 17.80
N GLN A 756 -26.60 -7.88 18.65
CA GLN A 756 -27.42 -8.53 19.69
C GLN A 756 -27.01 -8.08 21.09
N VAL A 757 -27.98 -7.86 21.97
CA VAL A 757 -27.72 -7.73 23.41
C VAL A 757 -27.95 -9.08 24.10
N ILE A 758 -26.89 -9.66 24.64
CA ILE A 758 -26.98 -10.87 25.46
C ILE A 758 -27.22 -10.45 26.93
N PRO A 759 -28.27 -10.98 27.59
CA PRO A 759 -28.55 -10.68 29.00
C PRO A 759 -27.36 -10.99 29.93
N PRO A 760 -27.33 -10.39 31.14
CA PRO A 760 -26.33 -10.70 32.16
C PRO A 760 -26.19 -12.21 32.42
N THR A 761 -24.98 -12.74 32.28
CA THR A 761 -24.65 -14.12 32.65
C THR A 761 -23.58 -14.15 33.74
N LEU A 762 -23.47 -15.28 34.45
CA LEU A 762 -22.32 -15.56 35.32
C LEU A 762 -20.98 -15.42 34.56
N SER A 763 -20.96 -15.66 33.25
CA SER A 763 -19.78 -15.50 32.39
C SER A 763 -19.47 -14.06 31.95
N SER A 764 -20.35 -13.09 32.26
CA SER A 764 -20.17 -11.65 32.01
C SER A 764 -20.22 -10.82 33.29
N MET A 765 -20.05 -11.48 34.44
CA MET A 765 -19.98 -10.85 35.77
C MET A 765 -21.19 -9.96 36.10
N GLY A 766 -22.38 -10.32 35.62
CA GLY A 766 -23.60 -9.53 35.85
C GLY A 766 -23.79 -8.32 34.92
N SER A 767 -22.88 -8.06 33.99
CA SER A 767 -23.06 -7.02 32.96
C SER A 767 -23.68 -7.60 31.68
N PRO A 768 -24.57 -6.87 30.98
CA PRO A 768 -25.02 -7.26 29.64
C PRO A 768 -23.87 -7.18 28.63
N ILE A 769 -23.98 -7.94 27.54
CA ILE A 769 -22.96 -8.01 26.48
C ILE A 769 -23.55 -7.48 25.17
N ILE A 770 -22.87 -6.55 24.51
CA ILE A 770 -23.13 -6.22 23.11
C ILE A 770 -22.30 -7.19 22.25
N ASN A 771 -22.99 -8.06 21.51
CA ASN A 771 -22.40 -8.96 20.54
C ASN A 771 -22.61 -8.39 19.13
N MET A 772 -21.53 -8.15 18.40
CA MET A 772 -21.55 -7.65 17.02
C MET A 772 -21.05 -8.75 16.09
N THR A 773 -21.89 -9.13 15.11
CA THR A 773 -21.54 -10.10 14.06
C THR A 773 -21.21 -9.33 12.79
N LEU A 774 -20.00 -9.54 12.24
CA LEU A 774 -19.63 -8.98 10.93
C LEU A 774 -20.04 -9.92 9.80
N ARG A 775 -20.39 -9.33 8.65
CA ARG A 775 -20.70 -10.06 7.41
C ARG A 775 -19.54 -10.98 6.99
N PRO A 776 -19.80 -12.09 6.26
CA PRO A 776 -18.75 -13.00 5.81
C PRO A 776 -17.64 -12.28 5.04
N GLY A 777 -16.37 -12.57 5.37
CA GLY A 777 -15.21 -11.94 4.73
C GLY A 777 -14.95 -10.47 5.08
N ARG A 778 -15.67 -9.88 6.04
CA ARG A 778 -15.45 -8.50 6.51
C ARG A 778 -14.59 -8.41 7.77
N GLY A 779 -13.97 -7.26 7.99
CA GLY A 779 -13.22 -6.96 9.22
C GLY A 779 -11.94 -7.78 9.45
N PHE A 780 -11.26 -8.25 8.40
CA PHE A 780 -10.04 -9.09 8.51
C PHE A 780 -8.97 -8.51 9.46
N ASP A 781 -8.72 -7.20 9.44
CA ASP A 781 -7.73 -6.56 10.32
C ASP A 781 -8.14 -6.64 11.81
N ALA A 782 -9.44 -6.62 12.07
CA ALA A 782 -10.02 -6.77 13.39
C ALA A 782 -10.09 -8.23 13.88
N ARG A 783 -9.72 -9.23 13.05
CA ARG A 783 -9.77 -10.68 13.39
C ARG A 783 -9.09 -11.03 14.71
N HIS A 784 -8.02 -10.33 15.07
CA HIS A 784 -7.31 -10.54 16.33
C HIS A 784 -8.15 -10.17 17.58
N GLY A 785 -9.11 -9.26 17.43
CA GLY A 785 -10.06 -8.85 18.47
C GLY A 785 -11.30 -9.74 18.58
N ALA A 786 -11.64 -10.49 17.54
CA ALA A 786 -12.82 -11.35 17.51
C ALA A 786 -12.74 -12.48 18.56
N ARG A 787 -13.88 -12.85 19.14
CA ARG A 787 -13.98 -13.90 20.17
C ARG A 787 -14.10 -15.29 19.54
N THR A 788 -14.87 -15.39 18.47
CA THR A 788 -15.15 -16.63 17.74
C THR A 788 -15.29 -16.32 16.25
N GLN A 789 -14.86 -17.28 15.43
CA GLN A 789 -15.26 -17.39 14.04
C GLN A 789 -16.38 -18.44 14.00
N ASP A 790 -17.51 -18.17 13.34
CA ASP A 790 -18.57 -19.18 13.19
C ASP A 790 -18.30 -20.16 12.03
N SER A 791 -19.23 -21.10 11.81
CA SER A 791 -19.13 -22.13 10.77
C SER A 791 -19.07 -21.57 9.34
N GLU A 792 -19.50 -20.33 9.13
CA GLU A 792 -19.53 -19.63 7.84
C GLU A 792 -18.33 -18.67 7.69
N GLY A 793 -17.51 -18.53 8.73
CA GLY A 793 -16.32 -17.70 8.72
C GLY A 793 -16.51 -16.28 9.26
N ARG A 794 -17.70 -15.92 9.77
CA ARG A 794 -18.01 -14.57 10.29
C ARG A 794 -17.31 -14.29 11.61
N LEU A 795 -16.91 -13.03 11.83
CA LEU A 795 -16.24 -12.59 13.05
C LEU A 795 -17.25 -12.04 14.07
N LYS A 796 -17.20 -12.55 15.31
CA LYS A 796 -18.09 -12.10 16.40
C LYS A 796 -17.32 -11.39 17.51
N PHE A 797 -17.67 -10.14 17.78
CA PHE A 797 -17.04 -9.27 18.80
C PHE A 797 -17.97 -9.11 20.00
N HIS A 798 -17.43 -9.30 21.20
CA HIS A 798 -18.21 -9.30 22.43
C HIS A 798 -17.69 -8.23 23.38
N PHE A 799 -18.44 -7.13 23.51
CA PHE A 799 -18.14 -6.03 24.42
C PHE A 799 -19.04 -6.09 25.65
N HIS A 800 -18.49 -5.99 26.85
CA HIS A 800 -19.24 -6.03 28.10
C HIS A 800 -18.65 -5.07 29.14
N SER A 801 -19.27 -5.00 30.32
CA SER A 801 -18.81 -4.15 31.43
C SER A 801 -18.55 -2.70 30.99
N PHE A 802 -19.53 -2.13 30.28
CA PHE A 802 -19.58 -0.73 29.92
C PHE A 802 -19.85 0.13 31.16
N VAL A 803 -19.13 1.24 31.33
CA VAL A 803 -19.36 2.20 32.44
C VAL A 803 -20.78 2.79 32.40
N SER A 804 -21.38 2.93 31.21
CA SER A 804 -22.76 3.39 31.05
C SER A 804 -23.47 2.60 29.96
N PHE A 805 -23.82 1.34 30.24
CA PHE A 805 -24.36 0.39 29.25
C PHE A 805 -25.55 0.96 28.45
N ASN A 806 -26.56 1.54 29.12
CA ASN A 806 -27.76 2.04 28.45
C ASN A 806 -27.46 3.20 27.47
N VAL A 807 -26.47 4.04 27.78
CA VAL A 807 -26.04 5.13 26.90
C VAL A 807 -25.25 4.56 25.72
N ALA A 808 -24.30 3.66 25.98
CA ALA A 808 -23.50 3.00 24.94
C ALA A 808 -24.38 2.24 23.96
N HIS A 809 -25.30 1.41 24.46
CA HIS A 809 -26.23 0.63 23.65
C HIS A 809 -27.09 1.53 22.75
N ARG A 810 -27.74 2.58 23.30
CA ARG A 810 -28.56 3.51 22.49
C ARG A 810 -27.74 4.22 21.41
N THR A 811 -26.53 4.71 21.72
CA THR A 811 -25.68 5.38 20.72
C THR A 811 -25.19 4.41 19.63
N ILE A 812 -24.78 3.20 20.00
CA ILE A 812 -24.34 2.17 19.05
C ILE A 812 -25.48 1.75 18.12
N MET A 813 -26.67 1.48 18.66
CA MET A 813 -27.83 1.08 17.87
C MET A 813 -28.30 2.20 16.94
N ALA A 814 -28.29 3.46 17.39
CA ALA A 814 -28.65 4.59 16.53
C ALA A 814 -27.67 4.75 15.35
N LEU A 815 -26.36 4.73 15.60
CA LEU A 815 -25.35 4.83 14.53
C LEU A 815 -25.41 3.67 13.54
N TRP A 816 -25.64 2.44 14.04
CA TRP A 816 -25.81 1.27 13.18
C TRP A 816 -27.11 1.34 12.37
N LYS A 817 -28.27 1.64 12.98
CA LYS A 817 -29.55 1.82 12.26
C LYS A 817 -29.47 2.93 11.20
N ALA A 818 -28.78 4.04 11.50
CA ALA A 818 -28.60 5.15 10.56
C ALA A 818 -27.85 4.73 9.29
N ARG A 819 -26.83 3.87 9.42
CA ARG A 819 -25.91 3.48 8.33
C ARG A 819 -26.24 2.16 7.63
N ALA A 820 -26.71 1.15 8.36
CA ALA A 820 -26.80 -0.23 7.86
C ALA A 820 -28.17 -0.62 7.30
N LEU A 821 -29.23 0.14 7.59
CA LEU A 821 -30.59 -0.12 7.10
C LEU A 821 -30.91 0.74 5.87
N THR A 822 -31.50 0.12 4.85
CA THR A 822 -32.03 0.86 3.69
C THR A 822 -33.27 1.69 4.09
N PRO A 823 -33.69 2.70 3.31
CA PRO A 823 -34.89 3.48 3.62
C PRO A 823 -36.15 2.61 3.82
N GLU A 824 -36.28 1.54 3.06
CA GLU A 824 -37.40 0.60 3.10
C GLU A 824 -37.36 -0.23 4.40
N GLN A 825 -36.18 -0.71 4.80
CA GLN A 825 -35.99 -1.43 6.06
C GLN A 825 -36.19 -0.52 7.28
N LYS A 826 -35.85 0.76 7.17
CA LYS A 826 -36.11 1.76 8.23
C LYS A 826 -37.61 1.96 8.45
N VAL A 827 -38.41 2.00 7.37
CA VAL A 827 -39.89 2.09 7.49
C VAL A 827 -40.44 0.83 8.17
N LEU A 828 -40.07 -0.36 7.70
CA LEU A 828 -40.55 -1.62 8.27
C LEU A 828 -40.20 -1.78 9.77
N ILE A 829 -39.00 -1.38 10.20
CA ILE A 829 -38.59 -1.46 11.61
C ILE A 829 -39.27 -0.37 12.46
N ILE A 830 -39.61 0.80 11.89
CA ILE A 830 -40.43 1.80 12.59
C ILE A 830 -41.86 1.29 12.76
N GLU A 831 -42.40 0.57 11.77
CA GLU A 831 -43.69 -0.11 11.88
C GLU A 831 -43.64 -1.20 12.97
N GLU A 832 -42.66 -2.12 12.96
CA GLU A 832 -42.47 -3.16 14.00
C GLU A 832 -42.23 -2.57 15.41
N GLU A 833 -41.39 -1.53 15.57
CA GLU A 833 -41.16 -0.89 16.87
C GLU A 833 -42.41 -0.13 17.36
N SER A 834 -43.24 0.39 16.45
CA SER A 834 -44.53 0.98 16.81
C SER A 834 -45.51 -0.09 17.32
N GLU A 835 -45.60 -1.25 16.64
CA GLU A 835 -46.42 -2.38 17.09
C GLU A 835 -45.93 -2.95 18.44
N ALA A 836 -44.61 -3.10 18.63
CA ALA A 836 -44.03 -3.55 19.89
C ALA A 836 -44.35 -2.59 21.07
N SER A 837 -44.39 -1.28 20.82
CA SER A 837 -44.77 -0.28 21.84
C SER A 837 -46.27 -0.34 22.22
N VAL A 838 -47.13 -0.75 21.28
CA VAL A 838 -48.57 -0.99 21.51
C VAL A 838 -48.78 -2.29 22.28
N VAL A 839 -47.97 -3.33 22.05
CA VAL A 839 -48.05 -4.58 22.82
C VAL A 839 -47.62 -4.38 24.28
N GLN A 840 -46.52 -3.65 24.53
CA GLN A 840 -46.07 -3.39 25.92
C GLN A 840 -47.05 -2.55 26.73
N THR A 841 -47.74 -1.59 26.11
CA THR A 841 -48.80 -0.82 26.79
C THR A 841 -50.06 -1.66 27.06
N SER A 842 -50.30 -2.74 26.29
CA SER A 842 -51.45 -3.62 26.50
C SER A 842 -51.29 -4.63 27.65
N GLU A 843 -50.06 -5.02 28.01
CA GLU A 843 -49.82 -5.94 29.14
C GLU A 843 -49.89 -5.21 30.51
N GLU A 844 -49.34 -3.99 30.62
CA GLU A 844 -49.41 -3.22 31.88
C GLU A 844 -50.86 -2.79 32.23
N ASP A 845 -51.68 -2.45 31.24
CA ASP A 845 -53.10 -2.09 31.43
C ASP A 845 -54.00 -3.29 31.83
N SER A 846 -53.52 -4.53 31.62
CA SER A 846 -54.26 -5.76 31.95
C SER A 846 -54.13 -6.17 33.43
N ILE A 847 -53.01 -5.79 34.08
CA ILE A 847 -52.72 -6.11 35.49
C ILE A 847 -53.36 -5.08 36.43
N ALA A 848 -53.61 -3.86 35.95
CA ALA A 848 -54.17 -2.75 36.74
C ALA A 848 -55.71 -2.78 36.92
N LYS A 849 -56.45 -3.72 36.30
CA LYS A 849 -57.93 -3.74 36.29
C LYS A 849 -58.61 -4.85 37.08
N THR A 850 -57.86 -5.68 37.79
CA THR A 850 -58.43 -6.68 38.71
C THR A 850 -57.94 -6.42 40.14
N HIS A 851 -58.67 -5.55 40.87
CA HIS A 851 -58.85 -5.51 42.34
C HIS A 851 -59.32 -4.12 42.80
N GLN A 852 -60.53 -3.72 42.42
CA GLN A 852 -61.24 -2.62 43.08
C GLN A 852 -62.76 -2.89 43.12
N ALA A 853 -63.16 -3.77 44.04
CA ALA A 853 -64.55 -3.95 44.48
C ALA A 853 -64.56 -4.64 45.86
N ALA A 854 -65.52 -4.26 46.71
CA ALA A 854 -65.78 -4.72 48.09
C ALA A 854 -64.84 -4.18 49.19
N ASP A 855 -65.20 -3.00 49.71
CA ASP A 855 -65.13 -2.73 51.15
C ASP A 855 -66.22 -3.57 51.86
N GLU A 856 -65.95 -4.12 53.06
CA GLU A 856 -66.83 -4.03 54.24
C GLU A 856 -66.29 -4.76 55.50
N GLU A 857 -66.65 -4.18 56.67
CA GLU A 857 -66.75 -4.77 58.02
C GLU A 857 -65.53 -5.23 58.88
N LEU A 858 -65.23 -4.35 59.85
CA LEU A 858 -65.29 -4.56 61.32
C LEU A 858 -64.15 -5.27 62.12
N GLU A 859 -63.57 -4.45 63.01
CA GLU A 859 -62.97 -4.70 64.35
C GLU A 859 -62.60 -6.12 64.84
N ALA A 860 -61.35 -6.29 65.31
CA ALA A 860 -60.99 -6.16 66.75
C ALA A 860 -59.68 -6.93 67.11
N GLY A 861 -58.75 -6.33 67.88
CA GLY A 861 -57.68 -7.11 68.54
C GLY A 861 -56.32 -6.44 68.81
N LYS A 862 -56.27 -5.55 69.82
CA LYS A 862 -55.08 -5.02 70.56
C LYS A 862 -53.82 -5.93 70.48
N SER A 863 -52.59 -5.41 70.31
CA SER A 863 -51.92 -4.52 71.29
C SER A 863 -50.63 -3.83 70.79
N LEU A 864 -50.46 -2.55 71.19
CA LEU A 864 -49.27 -1.68 71.16
C LEU A 864 -48.03 -2.27 71.90
N PRO A 865 -46.81 -1.66 71.89
CA PRO A 865 -46.35 -0.39 71.27
C PRO A 865 -45.21 -0.58 70.20
N TYR A 866 -44.48 0.41 69.64
CA TYR A 866 -44.43 1.90 69.76
C TYR A 866 -43.85 2.55 68.46
N GLU A 867 -44.21 3.83 68.25
CA GLU A 867 -43.48 5.02 67.72
C GLU A 867 -42.03 4.94 67.14
N GLU A 868 -41.62 5.78 66.16
CA GLU A 868 -42.38 6.69 65.26
C GLU A 868 -41.55 7.18 64.05
N SER A 869 -42.27 7.63 63.01
CA SER A 869 -41.92 8.70 62.04
C SER A 869 -40.55 8.72 61.32
N GLU A 870 -40.60 8.55 60.00
CA GLU A 870 -39.93 9.50 59.09
C GLU A 870 -40.97 10.13 58.16
N ALA A 871 -41.17 11.44 58.29
CA ALA A 871 -42.02 12.22 57.39
C ALA A 871 -41.26 12.61 56.12
N LYS A 872 -41.97 12.67 54.99
CA LYS A 872 -41.42 13.12 53.69
C LYS A 872 -40.70 14.46 53.82
N ILE A 873 -39.46 14.52 53.34
CA ILE A 873 -38.86 15.74 52.80
C ILE A 873 -38.53 15.46 51.33
N LEU A 874 -39.12 16.25 50.42
CA LEU A 874 -38.74 16.25 49.01
C LEU A 874 -37.27 16.71 48.90
N GLN A 875 -36.46 15.98 48.16
CA GLN A 875 -35.19 16.49 47.64
C GLN A 875 -35.22 16.51 46.11
N SER A 876 -34.69 17.61 45.57
CA SER A 876 -34.73 18.03 44.18
C SER A 876 -33.94 17.14 43.23
N GLU A 877 -34.51 16.84 42.06
CA GLU A 877 -33.93 16.01 40.99
C GLU A 877 -32.78 16.68 40.19
N GLU A 878 -32.12 17.72 40.71
CA GLU A 878 -31.15 18.54 39.95
C GLU A 878 -29.67 18.46 40.40
N SER A 879 -29.30 17.57 41.34
CA SER A 879 -27.90 17.38 41.76
C SER A 879 -27.37 15.96 41.54
N GLY A 880 -27.42 15.48 40.29
CA GLY A 880 -26.85 14.18 39.90
C GLY A 880 -25.31 14.15 39.97
N SER A 881 -24.77 13.16 40.69
CA SER A 881 -23.34 12.85 40.79
C SER A 881 -22.80 12.34 39.45
N PHE A 882 -21.66 12.88 39.01
CA PHE A 882 -21.13 12.58 37.68
C PHE A 882 -20.26 11.31 37.63
N LEU A 883 -19.69 10.90 38.77
CA LEU A 883 -18.75 9.78 38.86
C LEU A 883 -19.42 8.39 38.94
N GLY A 884 -20.74 8.30 38.70
CA GLY A 884 -21.50 7.03 38.77
C GLY A 884 -21.68 6.49 40.20
N VAL A 885 -21.71 7.40 41.19
CA VAL A 885 -21.73 7.06 42.62
C VAL A 885 -23.13 6.62 43.09
N GLU A 886 -24.19 7.11 42.43
CA GLU A 886 -25.60 6.79 42.73
C GLU A 886 -25.93 5.28 42.69
N ASP A 887 -25.30 4.51 41.81
CA ASP A 887 -25.53 3.06 41.69
C ASP A 887 -24.84 2.24 42.80
N VAL A 888 -23.99 2.85 43.63
CA VAL A 888 -23.22 2.16 44.68
C VAL A 888 -23.82 2.43 46.05
N LYS A 889 -24.31 1.38 46.72
CA LYS A 889 -24.82 1.48 48.09
C LYS A 889 -23.74 1.98 49.06
N MET A 890 -23.83 3.26 49.39
CA MET A 890 -22.98 3.95 50.37
C MET A 890 -23.32 3.54 51.81
N SER A 891 -22.30 3.59 52.67
CA SER A 891 -22.42 3.39 54.11
C SER A 891 -21.58 4.44 54.85
N MET A 892 -22.10 5.01 55.94
CA MET A 892 -21.33 5.94 56.78
C MET A 892 -20.09 5.21 57.32
N ALA A 893 -18.91 5.63 56.91
CA ALA A 893 -17.64 5.02 57.31
C ALA A 893 -17.03 5.74 58.52
N TYR A 894 -17.14 7.07 58.58
CA TYR A 894 -16.58 7.89 59.65
C TYR A 894 -17.39 9.18 59.82
N SER A 895 -17.52 9.67 61.04
CA SER A 895 -18.14 10.96 61.34
C SER A 895 -17.42 11.60 62.52
N SER A 896 -17.04 12.87 62.40
CA SER A 896 -16.38 13.62 63.47
C SER A 896 -16.72 15.11 63.38
N ILE A 897 -16.62 15.79 64.52
CA ILE A 897 -16.56 17.26 64.59
C ILE A 897 -15.09 17.60 64.81
N LEU A 898 -14.55 18.55 64.05
CA LEU A 898 -13.15 19.00 64.16
C LEU A 898 -13.10 20.46 64.60
N SER A 899 -12.13 20.80 65.42
CA SER A 899 -11.99 22.15 66.02
C SER A 899 -11.26 23.14 65.11
N LEU A 900 -11.62 23.15 63.83
CA LEU A 900 -11.04 23.99 62.78
C LEU A 900 -12.11 24.44 61.76
N PRO A 901 -11.96 25.60 61.10
CA PRO A 901 -12.95 26.08 60.13
C PRO A 901 -12.91 25.26 58.83
N THR A 902 -14.05 25.14 58.14
CA THR A 902 -14.15 24.44 56.85
C THR A 902 -13.15 24.96 55.81
N SER A 903 -12.85 26.26 55.82
CA SER A 903 -11.85 26.87 54.93
C SER A 903 -10.44 26.27 55.09
N PHE A 904 -10.06 25.88 56.32
CA PHE A 904 -8.82 25.20 56.64
C PHE A 904 -8.93 23.69 56.41
N PHE A 905 -10.09 23.07 56.69
CA PHE A 905 -10.30 21.66 56.34
C PHE A 905 -10.03 21.41 54.85
N MET A 906 -10.48 22.33 53.99
CA MET A 906 -10.27 22.25 52.55
C MET A 906 -8.80 22.36 52.11
N GLU A 907 -7.84 22.76 52.96
CA GLU A 907 -6.39 22.68 52.65
C GLU A 907 -5.97 21.24 52.35
N LEU A 908 -6.57 20.24 53.02
CA LEU A 908 -6.40 18.82 52.72
C LEU A 908 -6.74 18.45 51.27
N PHE A 909 -7.49 19.30 50.57
CA PHE A 909 -7.89 19.11 49.17
C PHE A 909 -7.41 20.24 48.25
N ARG A 910 -6.55 21.16 48.70
CA ARG A 910 -6.05 22.24 47.83
C ARG A 910 -4.84 21.84 46.99
N GLY A 911 -4.15 20.74 47.32
CA GLY A 911 -2.83 20.44 46.75
C GLY A 911 -1.72 21.33 47.34
N SER A 912 -1.89 21.77 48.59
CA SER A 912 -0.87 22.52 49.34
C SER A 912 0.07 21.57 50.09
N GLU A 913 1.13 22.12 50.71
CA GLU A 913 2.07 21.33 51.51
C GLU A 913 1.42 20.68 52.76
N ILE A 914 0.19 21.08 53.12
CA ILE A 914 -0.63 20.40 54.14
C ILE A 914 -1.23 19.10 53.57
N ASP A 915 -1.82 19.14 52.36
CA ASP A 915 -2.35 17.98 51.62
C ASP A 915 -1.30 16.86 51.55
N ARG A 916 -0.08 17.20 51.08
CA ARG A 916 1.06 16.26 51.00
C ARG A 916 1.46 15.68 52.36
N ARG A 917 1.68 16.52 53.39
CA ARG A 917 2.13 16.08 54.72
C ARG A 917 1.09 15.23 55.43
N VAL A 918 -0.20 15.54 55.31
CA VAL A 918 -1.28 14.73 55.90
C VAL A 918 -1.34 13.37 55.22
N MET A 919 -1.25 13.30 53.88
CA MET A 919 -1.28 12.04 53.13
C MET A 919 -0.05 11.16 53.43
N GLU A 920 1.15 11.74 53.52
CA GLU A 920 2.37 11.00 53.88
C GLU A 920 2.32 10.46 55.33
N ARG A 921 1.84 11.26 56.29
CA ARG A 921 1.62 10.82 57.68
C ARG A 921 0.54 9.74 57.77
N ALA A 922 -0.45 9.76 56.88
CA ALA A 922 -1.46 8.72 56.69
C ALA A 922 -0.97 7.53 55.85
N GLY A 923 0.34 7.38 55.65
CA GLY A 923 0.99 6.22 55.01
C GLY A 923 0.78 6.11 53.50
N CYS A 924 0.44 7.21 52.83
CA CYS A 924 0.38 7.33 51.38
C CYS A 924 1.73 7.84 50.86
N LEU A 925 2.62 6.92 50.50
CA LEU A 925 3.96 7.19 49.97
C LEU A 925 3.88 7.68 48.51
N ASN A 926 4.85 8.49 48.10
CA ASN A 926 4.96 9.05 46.74
C ASN A 926 3.66 9.73 46.27
N TYR A 927 3.02 10.48 47.17
CA TYR A 927 1.77 11.18 46.87
C TYR A 927 1.99 12.29 45.83
N SER A 928 1.21 12.24 44.75
CA SER A 928 1.19 13.26 43.71
C SER A 928 -0.25 13.51 43.22
N HIS A 929 -0.48 14.71 42.69
CA HIS A 929 -1.80 15.13 42.22
C HIS A 929 -1.68 16.02 40.97
N SER A 930 -2.74 16.05 40.16
CA SER A 930 -2.91 17.06 39.11
C SER A 930 -3.32 18.41 39.73
N PRO A 931 -3.25 19.52 38.98
CA PRO A 931 -4.05 20.71 39.31
C PRO A 931 -5.55 20.40 39.31
N TRP A 932 -6.34 21.30 39.91
CA TRP A 932 -7.80 21.28 39.82
C TRP A 932 -8.26 21.90 38.50
N GLU A 933 -9.06 21.16 37.74
CA GLU A 933 -9.66 21.61 36.47
C GLU A 933 -11.17 21.85 36.67
N SER A 934 -11.73 22.88 36.04
CA SER A 934 -13.18 23.15 36.10
C SER A 934 -13.90 22.34 35.02
N GLU A 935 -14.90 21.57 35.43
CA GLU A 935 -15.69 20.71 34.54
C GLU A 935 -17.08 21.31 34.25
N LYS A 936 -17.65 21.99 35.25
CA LYS A 936 -18.88 22.77 35.21
C LYS A 936 -18.70 24.02 36.09
N PRO A 937 -19.58 25.04 36.00
CA PRO A 937 -19.64 26.08 37.03
C PRO A 937 -19.71 25.45 38.44
N ASP A 938 -18.88 25.93 39.36
CA ASP A 938 -18.76 25.47 40.76
C ASP A 938 -18.44 23.97 40.98
N VAL A 939 -17.99 23.24 39.95
CA VAL A 939 -17.52 21.85 40.05
C VAL A 939 -16.12 21.70 39.47
N TYR A 940 -15.21 21.14 40.28
CA TYR A 940 -13.81 20.96 39.93
C TYR A 940 -13.39 19.50 40.09
N GLN A 941 -12.49 19.01 39.24
CA GLN A 941 -11.93 17.65 39.26
C GLN A 941 -10.39 17.67 39.33
N ARG A 942 -9.78 16.68 39.99
CA ARG A 942 -8.34 16.37 39.95
C ARG A 942 -8.08 14.86 39.94
N GLN A 943 -6.88 14.48 39.52
CA GLN A 943 -6.37 13.10 39.60
C GLN A 943 -5.30 12.99 40.69
N LEU A 944 -5.26 11.85 41.38
CA LEU A 944 -4.31 11.51 42.44
C LEU A 944 -3.59 10.20 42.15
N TYR A 945 -2.34 10.11 42.59
CA TYR A 945 -1.55 8.88 42.62
C TYR A 945 -0.77 8.76 43.93
N TYR A 946 -0.75 7.56 44.52
CA TYR A 946 0.09 7.23 45.68
C TYR A 946 0.25 5.72 45.88
N LYS A 947 1.15 5.33 46.79
CA LYS A 947 1.43 3.93 47.15
C LYS A 947 1.27 3.72 48.64
N PHE A 948 0.57 2.66 49.06
CA PHE A 948 0.43 2.36 50.49
C PHE A 948 1.74 1.86 51.10
N ASP A 949 2.07 2.37 52.28
CA ASP A 949 3.13 1.77 53.11
C ASP A 949 2.78 0.33 53.55
N LYS A 950 3.81 -0.46 53.90
CA LYS A 950 3.68 -1.84 54.40
C LYS A 950 2.80 -1.95 55.65
N SER A 951 2.76 -0.92 56.49
CA SER A 951 1.90 -0.86 57.68
C SER A 951 0.41 -0.88 57.34
N ILE A 952 0.02 -0.29 56.20
CA ILE A 952 -1.38 -0.19 55.74
C ILE A 952 -1.73 -1.34 54.79
N SER A 953 -0.84 -1.65 53.84
CA SER A 953 -1.03 -2.75 52.90
C SER A 953 0.21 -3.62 52.83
N ARG A 954 0.06 -4.89 53.27
CA ARG A 954 1.11 -5.92 53.16
C ARG A 954 1.64 -6.09 51.73
N TYR A 955 0.83 -5.74 50.73
CA TYR A 955 1.14 -5.84 49.31
C TYR A 955 1.77 -4.57 48.70
N ARG A 956 1.90 -3.47 49.48
CA ARG A 956 2.31 -2.15 48.97
C ARG A 956 1.52 -1.73 47.72
N GLY A 957 0.19 -1.85 47.80
CA GLY A 957 -0.70 -1.51 46.70
C GLY A 957 -0.53 -0.07 46.22
N GLU A 958 -0.58 0.13 44.91
CA GLU A 958 -0.61 1.45 44.28
C GLU A 958 -2.06 1.89 44.07
N VAL A 959 -2.30 3.20 44.09
CA VAL A 959 -3.63 3.80 44.03
C VAL A 959 -3.64 4.86 42.95
N THR A 960 -4.59 4.75 42.03
CA THR A 960 -4.99 5.84 41.13
C THR A 960 -6.40 6.26 41.53
N SER A 961 -6.63 7.55 41.73
CA SER A 961 -7.90 8.04 42.25
C SER A 961 -8.32 9.34 41.57
N THR A 962 -9.62 9.47 41.25
CA THR A 962 -10.22 10.71 40.73
C THR A 962 -11.00 11.38 41.84
N GLN A 963 -10.71 12.65 42.13
CA GLN A 963 -11.45 13.47 43.09
C GLN A 963 -12.23 14.56 42.37
N GLN A 964 -13.49 14.76 42.74
CA GLN A 964 -14.34 15.87 42.32
C GLN A 964 -14.82 16.63 43.56
N LYS A 965 -14.88 17.96 43.50
CA LYS A 965 -15.42 18.80 44.58
C LYS A 965 -16.47 19.79 44.06
N SER A 966 -17.50 20.01 44.86
CA SER A 966 -18.58 20.96 44.60
C SER A 966 -19.04 21.65 45.89
N ARG A 967 -19.75 22.77 45.74
CA ARG A 967 -20.44 23.43 46.87
C ARG A 967 -21.72 22.69 47.23
N LEU A 968 -21.97 22.54 48.53
CA LEU A 968 -23.17 21.87 49.02
C LEU A 968 -24.36 22.85 49.02
N PRO A 969 -25.49 22.53 48.36
CA PRO A 969 -26.63 23.45 48.26
C PRO A 969 -27.38 23.54 49.60
N GLY A 970 -27.07 24.56 50.40
CA GLY A 970 -27.70 24.78 51.70
C GLY A 970 -27.25 26.07 52.40
N LYS A 971 -27.99 26.48 53.44
CA LYS A 971 -27.76 27.75 54.17
C LYS A 971 -26.42 27.83 54.93
N ASN A 972 -25.72 26.71 55.13
CA ASN A 972 -24.52 26.62 55.98
C ASN A 972 -23.19 26.41 55.19
N GLY A 973 -23.16 26.69 53.89
CA GLY A 973 -21.90 26.93 53.17
C GLY A 973 -20.91 25.75 53.01
N GLY A 974 -21.38 24.51 53.01
CA GLY A 974 -20.55 23.30 52.97
C GLY A 974 -19.83 22.99 51.65
N TRP A 975 -19.02 21.93 51.70
CA TRP A 975 -18.36 21.29 50.55
C TRP A 975 -18.70 19.81 50.48
N LEU A 976 -18.89 19.32 49.25
CA LEU A 976 -18.95 17.91 48.91
C LEU A 976 -17.68 17.54 48.15
N ILE A 977 -17.00 16.46 48.55
CA ILE A 977 -15.87 15.89 47.82
C ILE A 977 -16.17 14.41 47.56
N GLU A 978 -16.23 14.02 46.29
CA GLU A 978 -16.40 12.64 45.86
C GLU A 978 -15.08 12.10 45.30
N GLU A 979 -14.71 10.88 45.68
CA GLU A 979 -13.45 10.25 45.30
C GLU A 979 -13.69 8.81 44.83
N VAL A 980 -13.23 8.47 43.63
CA VAL A 980 -13.28 7.10 43.09
C VAL A 980 -11.87 6.56 42.96
N MET A 981 -11.55 5.55 43.78
CA MET A 981 -10.23 4.94 43.89
C MET A 981 -10.17 3.57 43.22
N THR A 982 -9.08 3.30 42.51
CA THR A 982 -8.72 1.98 41.97
C THR A 982 -7.44 1.47 42.63
N LEU A 983 -7.43 0.20 43.03
CA LEU A 983 -6.30 -0.44 43.73
C LEU A 983 -5.51 -1.37 42.80
N HIS A 984 -4.22 -1.09 42.64
CA HIS A 984 -3.28 -1.85 41.81
C HIS A 984 -2.32 -2.66 42.69
N GLY A 985 -1.92 -3.85 42.21
CA GLY A 985 -0.97 -4.72 42.92
C GLY A 985 -1.49 -5.38 44.22
N VAL A 986 -2.77 -5.21 44.56
CA VAL A 986 -3.42 -5.87 45.70
C VAL A 986 -4.21 -7.09 45.21
N PRO A 987 -4.18 -8.25 45.89
CA PRO A 987 -5.00 -9.40 45.52
C PRO A 987 -6.49 -9.04 45.49
N LEU A 988 -7.15 -9.35 44.36
CA LEU A 988 -8.54 -8.99 44.08
C LEU A 988 -8.82 -7.47 44.02
N GLY A 989 -7.80 -6.60 43.93
CA GLY A 989 -7.99 -5.15 43.73
C GLY A 989 -8.72 -4.82 42.42
N ASP A 990 -8.61 -5.70 41.42
CA ASP A 990 -9.33 -5.65 40.16
C ASP A 990 -10.79 -6.16 40.23
N TYR A 991 -11.28 -6.51 41.43
CA TYR A 991 -12.66 -6.99 41.65
C TYR A 991 -13.60 -5.88 42.15
N PHE A 992 -13.08 -4.74 42.58
CA PHE A 992 -13.88 -3.65 43.14
C PHE A 992 -13.22 -2.27 42.96
N THR A 993 -14.04 -1.23 42.87
CA THR A 993 -13.62 0.17 43.08
C THR A 993 -14.09 0.66 44.45
N LEU A 994 -13.36 1.61 45.03
CA LEU A 994 -13.76 2.27 46.27
C LEU A 994 -14.29 3.65 45.95
N HIS A 995 -15.48 3.94 46.47
CA HIS A 995 -16.13 5.24 46.35
C HIS A 995 -16.14 5.86 47.73
N LEU A 996 -15.57 7.04 47.87
CA LEU A 996 -15.61 7.84 49.08
C LEU A 996 -16.39 9.13 48.81
N ARG A 997 -17.20 9.55 49.77
CA ARG A 997 -17.88 10.85 49.75
C ARG A 997 -17.65 11.55 51.08
N TYR A 998 -16.95 12.67 51.04
CA TYR A 998 -16.73 13.57 52.17
C TYR A 998 -17.75 14.71 52.10
N GLN A 999 -18.54 14.85 53.16
CA GLN A 999 -19.47 15.96 53.36
C GLN A 999 -18.94 16.81 54.51
N VAL A 1000 -18.66 18.07 54.24
CA VAL A 1000 -18.01 19.01 55.16
C VAL A 1000 -18.89 20.24 55.33
N GLU A 1001 -19.30 20.54 56.55
CA GLU A 1001 -20.23 21.63 56.85
C GLU A 1001 -19.74 22.47 58.03
N ASP A 1002 -19.96 23.79 57.98
CA ASP A 1002 -19.66 24.69 59.10
C ASP A 1002 -20.64 24.45 60.26
N GLN A 1003 -20.11 24.42 61.48
CA GLN A 1003 -20.92 24.22 62.68
C GLN A 1003 -21.74 25.50 62.99
N ALA A 1004 -23.05 25.35 63.18
CA ALA A 1004 -23.97 26.49 63.39
C ALA A 1004 -23.87 27.18 64.78
N SER A 1005 -22.96 26.74 65.66
CA SER A 1005 -22.76 27.29 67.00
C SER A 1005 -21.61 28.32 67.04
N ARG A 1006 -21.49 29.10 68.13
CA ARG A 1006 -20.46 30.14 68.34
C ARG A 1006 -19.01 29.62 68.44
N SER A 1007 -18.73 28.40 68.00
CA SER A 1007 -17.43 27.72 68.03
C SER A 1007 -16.93 27.53 66.61
N VAL A 1008 -15.69 27.94 66.32
CA VAL A 1008 -15.07 27.71 65.01
C VAL A 1008 -14.75 26.22 64.87
N GLY A 1009 -15.58 25.49 64.12
CA GLY A 1009 -15.43 24.06 63.89
C GLY A 1009 -16.24 23.60 62.68
N CYS A 1010 -15.87 22.45 62.12
CA CYS A 1010 -16.57 21.82 61.01
C CYS A 1010 -17.04 20.40 61.37
N SER A 1011 -18.19 20.00 60.81
CA SER A 1011 -18.65 18.62 60.83
C SER A 1011 -18.17 17.92 59.57
N VAL A 1012 -17.58 16.74 59.72
CA VAL A 1012 -17.05 15.92 58.62
C VAL A 1012 -17.68 14.55 58.68
N GLN A 1013 -18.46 14.22 57.66
CA GLN A 1013 -19.02 12.88 57.43
C GLN A 1013 -18.33 12.25 56.22
N VAL A 1014 -17.91 11.00 56.34
CA VAL A 1014 -17.26 10.24 55.26
C VAL A 1014 -18.02 8.96 55.03
N TYR A 1015 -18.53 8.79 53.81
CA TYR A 1015 -19.23 7.60 53.35
C TYR A 1015 -18.30 6.73 52.51
N LEU A 1016 -18.43 5.41 52.62
CA LEU A 1016 -17.74 4.40 51.82
C LEU A 1016 -18.76 3.54 51.06
N GLY A 1017 -18.56 3.43 49.75
CA GLY A 1017 -19.17 2.47 48.86
C GLY A 1017 -18.10 1.54 48.27
N VAL A 1018 -18.41 0.24 48.16
CA VAL A 1018 -17.53 -0.74 47.48
C VAL A 1018 -18.26 -1.21 46.23
N GLY A 1019 -17.88 -0.63 45.07
CA GLY A 1019 -18.44 -0.96 43.77
C GLY A 1019 -17.86 -2.28 43.26
N TRP A 1020 -18.60 -3.38 43.45
CA TRP A 1020 -18.14 -4.72 43.06
C TRP A 1020 -18.21 -4.94 41.54
N LEU A 1021 -17.05 -4.89 40.88
CA LEU A 1021 -16.88 -5.16 39.45
C LEU A 1021 -16.90 -6.66 39.14
N LYS A 1022 -16.56 -7.51 40.12
CA LYS A 1022 -16.45 -8.97 39.98
C LYS A 1022 -16.96 -9.67 41.24
N TYR A 1023 -17.66 -10.80 41.05
CA TYR A 1023 -18.10 -11.64 42.17
C TYR A 1023 -16.93 -12.34 42.86
N THR A 1024 -16.94 -12.36 44.20
CA THR A 1024 -16.04 -13.20 44.99
C THR A 1024 -16.73 -13.66 46.27
N ARG A 1025 -16.47 -14.90 46.72
CA ARG A 1025 -17.00 -15.41 48.00
C ARG A 1025 -16.47 -14.61 49.21
N GLN A 1026 -15.42 -13.80 49.02
CA GLN A 1026 -14.79 -13.02 50.09
C GLN A 1026 -15.32 -11.59 50.23
N GLN A 1027 -16.34 -11.16 49.47
CA GLN A 1027 -16.84 -9.76 49.44
C GLN A 1027 -17.03 -9.17 50.85
N LYS A 1028 -17.81 -9.82 51.71
CA LYS A 1028 -18.06 -9.36 53.10
C LYS A 1028 -16.78 -9.18 53.93
N ARG A 1029 -15.78 -10.06 53.75
CA ARG A 1029 -14.49 -10.00 54.46
C ARG A 1029 -13.62 -8.85 53.94
N ILE A 1030 -13.63 -8.64 52.62
CA ILE A 1030 -12.87 -7.59 51.95
C ILE A 1030 -13.44 -6.21 52.33
N THR A 1031 -14.76 -6.00 52.20
CA THR A 1031 -15.44 -4.76 52.63
C THR A 1031 -15.16 -4.43 54.10
N LYS A 1032 -15.24 -5.41 55.01
CA LYS A 1032 -14.92 -5.19 56.43
C LYS A 1032 -13.46 -4.77 56.65
N ASN A 1033 -12.52 -5.35 55.90
CA ASN A 1033 -11.10 -5.02 55.99
C ASN A 1033 -10.82 -3.60 55.47
N ILE A 1034 -11.38 -3.24 54.31
CA ILE A 1034 -11.30 -1.89 53.73
C ILE A 1034 -11.86 -0.86 54.71
N LEU A 1035 -13.06 -1.10 55.26
CA LEU A 1035 -13.70 -0.18 56.20
C LEU A 1035 -12.83 0.07 57.45
N SER A 1036 -12.23 -0.99 58.03
CA SER A 1036 -11.34 -0.86 59.19
C SER A 1036 -10.11 -0.01 58.86
N ASN A 1037 -9.38 -0.32 57.77
CA ASN A 1037 -8.18 0.42 57.40
C ASN A 1037 -8.49 1.87 57.00
N LEU A 1038 -9.64 2.11 56.37
CA LEU A 1038 -10.11 3.46 56.04
C LEU A 1038 -10.39 4.26 57.31
N GLN A 1039 -11.12 3.70 58.27
CA GLN A 1039 -11.41 4.36 59.55
C GLN A 1039 -10.13 4.74 60.30
N ASP A 1040 -9.15 3.83 60.37
CA ASP A 1040 -7.88 4.11 61.04
C ASP A 1040 -7.05 5.15 60.27
N ARG A 1041 -7.06 5.13 58.93
CA ARG A 1041 -6.42 6.16 58.09
C ARG A 1041 -7.06 7.54 58.29
N LEU A 1042 -8.41 7.63 58.32
CA LEU A 1042 -9.13 8.89 58.52
C LEU A 1042 -8.85 9.51 59.89
N LYS A 1043 -8.77 8.71 60.96
CA LYS A 1043 -8.34 9.19 62.30
C LYS A 1043 -6.96 9.83 62.24
N VAL A 1044 -6.00 9.20 61.56
CA VAL A 1044 -4.64 9.75 61.40
C VAL A 1044 -4.67 11.04 60.58
N MET A 1045 -5.37 11.05 59.44
CA MET A 1045 -5.47 12.24 58.58
C MET A 1045 -6.02 13.45 59.34
N PHE A 1046 -7.15 13.29 60.04
CA PHE A 1046 -7.79 14.41 60.74
C PHE A 1046 -7.04 14.81 62.02
N SER A 1047 -6.43 13.87 62.75
CA SER A 1047 -5.57 14.21 63.90
C SER A 1047 -4.31 14.97 63.49
N VAL A 1048 -3.74 14.70 62.31
CA VAL A 1048 -2.62 15.50 61.78
C VAL A 1048 -3.11 16.87 61.33
N LEU A 1049 -4.25 16.95 60.66
CA LEU A 1049 -4.83 18.22 60.20
C LEU A 1049 -5.19 19.17 61.37
N GLU A 1050 -5.78 18.66 62.45
CA GLU A 1050 -6.03 19.45 63.67
C GLU A 1050 -4.73 19.91 64.35
N LYS A 1051 -3.68 19.08 64.37
CA LYS A 1051 -2.36 19.47 64.90
C LYS A 1051 -1.70 20.56 64.05
N GLU A 1052 -1.75 20.44 62.73
CA GLU A 1052 -1.25 21.45 61.81
C GLU A 1052 -1.98 22.79 62.00
N TYR A 1053 -3.30 22.77 62.20
CA TYR A 1053 -4.08 23.97 62.55
C TYR A 1053 -3.60 24.61 63.85
N VAL A 1054 -3.48 23.82 64.93
CA VAL A 1054 -3.04 24.31 66.25
C VAL A 1054 -1.56 24.75 66.27
N SER A 1055 -0.73 24.26 65.35
CA SER A 1055 0.68 24.67 65.21
C SER A 1055 0.91 25.85 64.27
N GLY A 1056 -0.08 26.22 63.46
CA GLY A 1056 -0.03 27.33 62.50
C GLY A 1056 -0.91 28.53 62.85
N ALA A 1057 -1.66 28.45 63.94
CA ALA A 1057 -2.45 29.51 64.56
C ALA A 1057 -1.76 30.06 65.82
#